data_AF-A0A5C6CXM0-F1
#
_entry.id   AF-A0A5C6CXM0-F1
#
_cell.length_a   1.000
_cell.length_b   1.000
_cell.length_c   1.000
_cell.angle_alpha   90.00
_cell.angle_beta   90.00
_cell.angle_gamma   90.00
#
_symmetry.space_group_name_H-M   'P 1'
#
loop_
_entity.id
_entity.type
_entity.pdbx_description
1 polymer ?
#
loop_
_entity_poly.entity_id
_entity_poly.type
_entity_poly.pdbx_seq_one_letter_code
_entity_poly.pdbx_strand_id
1 'polypeptide(L)'
;MSNENLVVTRSGPLYLIRRLPASTMSFFIGLLICQSIPQATAQLSVSPLFDMSPDSNALVLATGGNFSTGINGRPFQQEALITHEGYQYASWYHNGANQDIYIARRDLSGNTWETIDTGFNMIHGNQNWDSHNVISMGISGDGRIHLSFDHHVDGLRYATTNTGVATSSGGVWNSSIFNSERNSLNVGGSTIPRVTYPRFTNVGDDLVFTYRDYGSGNGDHRIADYNSQTGQWSNTRFVTKGRSTNQTYDDVNNNPSNDRNSYHNGFHADSTGRLHTTWTWREGTQDGNHDIMYAYSDDKGVTWRNNADVQVGTNSSPITLNSPGIEVVDLDRRQALINQQGQIVDHEGGVHVLMYHRRQEPGFEWQPGDGTFFTGDSAYHHYYRDPLTGVWDVNRLPVDTPVGERPRIGVDSQGNLFGLYTQSDDLVIAGAEKITGGYADWEILYRDQTRNYTGTPLLDNKRLFDEGILSIFVQEEATSSHPTNPTGSPLHILEFRTVVPEPPTYGTLIAGWATWDSGATPTASVTAAGVTGSAVTTTEGLNWHTTDGRGASADGDWGTFAGPPTASTVAGDGVQNENLELPNATTGGTITFTITNNGTEDLELDGFHFNAYAFRPKAARAYELSVASGDISNGVIYTSADDEITHVAGAWDNYAHDDISHSLLGLADNTLEVGGSVDFLLAFSSGDGDGSGGHDLWIDNVAITAVVHLISGDFDNDGDVDGADFLEWQRNDGTLAGLAAWQNNYGAPSLLSASSATVPEPNNLLLMLIGIAFLRSRRQ
;
A
#
# COMPACT_ATOMS: atom_id res chain seq x y z
N MET A 1 19.51 -6.78 67.94
CA MET A 1 20.00 -5.62 68.72
C MET A 1 19.69 -4.38 67.92
N SER A 2 19.21 -3.33 68.58
CA SER A 2 18.55 -2.16 68.00
C SER A 2 19.48 -0.96 67.77
N ASN A 3 18.91 0.09 67.16
CA ASN A 3 19.34 1.49 67.02
C ASN A 3 19.81 1.79 65.57
N GLU A 4 19.00 2.26 64.62
CA GLU A 4 17.93 3.29 64.60
C GLU A 4 18.44 4.75 64.57
N ASN A 5 17.81 5.58 63.72
CA ASN A 5 17.69 7.06 63.74
C ASN A 5 18.73 7.96 62.99
N LEU A 6 18.34 9.02 62.22
CA LEU A 6 17.03 9.54 61.71
C LEU A 6 17.27 10.75 60.73
N VAL A 7 16.21 11.33 60.13
CA VAL A 7 16.05 12.72 59.56
C VAL A 7 16.41 12.95 58.06
N VAL A 8 15.62 13.61 57.17
CA VAL A 8 14.16 13.98 57.14
C VAL A 8 13.64 14.22 55.69
N THR A 9 12.39 13.80 55.51
CA THR A 9 11.30 14.10 54.55
C THR A 9 11.18 15.50 53.92
N ARG A 10 10.56 15.67 52.74
CA ARG A 10 9.10 15.97 52.51
C ARG A 10 8.82 16.23 51.00
N SER A 11 7.60 16.26 50.44
CA SER A 11 6.25 15.70 50.78
C SER A 11 5.21 16.01 49.68
N GLY A 12 4.19 15.17 49.44
CA GLY A 12 3.03 15.42 48.56
C GLY A 12 1.72 14.84 49.14
N PRO A 13 0.52 15.43 48.89
CA PRO A 13 -0.68 15.12 49.69
C PRO A 13 -1.66 14.10 49.09
N LEU A 14 -2.25 13.27 49.97
CA LEU A 14 -3.51 12.55 49.70
C LEU A 14 -4.69 13.54 49.67
N TYR A 15 -5.70 13.28 48.83
CA TYR A 15 -7.03 13.86 48.97
C TYR A 15 -8.15 12.83 49.10
N LEU A 16 -9.15 13.24 49.87
CA LEU A 16 -10.17 12.43 50.52
C LEU A 16 -11.40 12.24 49.60
N ILE A 17 -11.80 11.00 49.32
CA ILE A 17 -13.10 10.75 48.67
C ILE A 17 -14.23 10.90 49.71
N ARG A 18 -15.05 11.94 49.55
CA ARG A 18 -16.31 12.12 50.32
C ARG A 18 -17.46 11.43 49.59
N ARG A 19 -18.25 10.62 50.32
CA ARG A 19 -19.62 10.22 49.91
C ARG A 19 -20.64 11.27 50.33
N LEU A 20 -21.71 11.41 49.54
CA LEU A 20 -23.12 11.78 49.87
C LEU A 20 -23.76 12.47 48.63
N PRO A 21 -25.10 12.42 48.44
CA PRO A 21 -26.03 11.29 48.57
C PRO A 21 -26.80 11.03 47.25
N ALA A 22 -27.64 10.00 47.20
CA ALA A 22 -28.46 9.68 46.02
C ALA A 22 -29.71 10.58 45.89
N SER A 23 -30.02 11.00 44.66
CA SER A 23 -31.33 11.56 44.29
C SER A 23 -31.71 11.15 42.86
N THR A 24 -32.62 10.18 42.77
CA THR A 24 -33.55 9.88 41.66
C THR A 24 -33.41 10.65 40.34
N MET A 25 -33.06 9.93 39.27
CA MET A 25 -33.50 10.25 37.91
C MET A 25 -33.81 8.94 37.16
N SER A 26 -34.81 8.98 36.27
CA SER A 26 -35.51 7.78 35.80
C SER A 26 -34.73 6.95 34.79
N PHE A 27 -34.74 5.62 34.95
CA PHE A 27 -34.29 4.69 33.91
C PHE A 27 -35.25 4.71 32.72
N PHE A 28 -34.78 5.16 31.56
CA PHE A 28 -35.24 4.64 30.27
C PHE A 28 -34.28 3.52 29.86
N ILE A 29 -34.79 2.29 29.74
CA ILE A 29 -34.04 1.17 29.20
C ILE A 29 -34.25 1.16 27.69
N GLY A 30 -33.37 1.86 26.97
CA GLY A 30 -33.17 1.67 25.54
C GLY A 30 -32.32 0.42 25.35
N LEU A 31 -32.91 -0.65 24.81
CA LEU A 31 -32.20 -1.90 24.55
C LEU A 31 -31.46 -1.78 23.21
N LEU A 32 -30.24 -1.22 23.21
CA LEU A 32 -29.36 -1.33 22.04
C LEU A 32 -28.98 -2.80 21.84
N ILE A 33 -29.65 -3.45 20.90
CA ILE A 33 -29.17 -4.68 20.28
C ILE A 33 -28.18 -4.23 19.22
N CYS A 34 -26.90 -4.09 19.59
CA CYS A 34 -25.83 -3.92 18.63
C CYS A 34 -25.67 -5.23 17.86
N GLN A 35 -26.36 -5.35 16.73
CA GLN A 35 -25.97 -6.29 15.68
C GLN A 35 -24.96 -5.58 14.82
N SER A 36 -23.70 -5.97 14.94
CA SER A 36 -22.64 -5.57 14.02
C SER A 36 -22.97 -6.10 12.62
N ILE A 37 -23.58 -5.27 11.79
CA ILE A 37 -23.55 -5.45 10.34
C ILE A 37 -22.08 -5.21 9.96
N PRO A 38 -21.42 -6.15 9.25
CA PRO A 38 -20.05 -5.91 8.81
C PRO A 38 -20.05 -4.72 7.83
N GLN A 39 -19.33 -3.68 8.20
CA GLN A 39 -19.07 -2.53 7.35
C GLN A 39 -18.34 -3.00 6.09
N ALA A 40 -18.91 -2.75 4.92
CA ALA A 40 -18.28 -3.06 3.65
C ALA A 40 -17.22 -2.00 3.35
N THR A 41 -16.09 -2.06 4.06
CA THR A 41 -14.87 -1.33 3.67
C THR A 41 -14.50 -1.76 2.25
N ALA A 42 -14.19 -0.79 1.39
CA ALA A 42 -13.79 -1.06 0.02
C ALA A 42 -12.54 -1.94 0.04
N GLN A 43 -12.69 -3.19 -0.40
CA GLN A 43 -11.70 -4.22 -0.12
C GLN A 43 -10.66 -4.26 -1.24
N LEU A 44 -9.38 -4.07 -0.90
CA LEU A 44 -8.26 -4.37 -1.78
C LEU A 44 -8.46 -5.80 -2.31
N SER A 45 -8.40 -6.02 -3.63
CA SER A 45 -8.71 -7.35 -4.16
C SER A 45 -7.79 -7.76 -5.29
N VAL A 46 -7.72 -9.07 -5.52
CA VAL A 46 -6.95 -9.65 -6.62
C VAL A 46 -7.84 -10.55 -7.46
N SER A 47 -7.80 -10.37 -8.78
CA SER A 47 -8.57 -11.18 -9.72
C SER A 47 -7.63 -11.92 -10.68
N PRO A 48 -7.76 -13.26 -10.85
CA PRO A 48 -6.91 -14.01 -11.77
C PRO A 48 -7.01 -13.50 -13.21
N LEU A 49 -5.87 -13.28 -13.86
CA LEU A 49 -5.75 -12.88 -15.27
C LEU A 49 -5.28 -14.04 -16.14
N PHE A 50 -4.12 -14.62 -15.80
CA PHE A 50 -3.48 -15.66 -16.60
C PHE A 50 -2.86 -16.73 -15.71
N ASP A 51 -2.97 -17.98 -16.16
CA ASP A 51 -2.20 -19.12 -15.67
C ASP A 51 -1.34 -19.60 -16.84
N MET A 52 -0.02 -19.38 -16.76
CA MET A 52 0.94 -19.75 -17.78
C MET A 52 1.90 -20.80 -17.23
N SER A 53 2.07 -21.92 -17.93
CA SER A 53 3.11 -22.91 -17.59
C SER A 53 4.24 -22.89 -18.62
N PRO A 54 5.38 -22.23 -18.35
CA PRO A 54 6.54 -22.21 -19.26
C PRO A 54 7.30 -23.54 -19.29
N ASP A 55 7.05 -24.45 -18.34
CA ASP A 55 7.59 -25.81 -18.28
C ASP A 55 6.66 -26.75 -17.49
N SER A 56 6.31 -27.90 -18.08
CA SER A 56 5.52 -28.95 -17.43
C SER A 56 6.37 -29.99 -16.68
N ASN A 57 7.69 -29.88 -16.76
CA ASN A 57 8.68 -30.81 -16.21
C ASN A 57 9.84 -30.03 -15.53
N ALA A 58 9.51 -28.97 -14.78
CA ALA A 58 10.48 -28.25 -13.97
C ALA A 58 10.94 -29.13 -12.79
N LEU A 59 12.21 -29.00 -12.38
CA LEU A 59 12.86 -29.95 -11.47
C LEU A 59 12.25 -29.97 -10.06
N VAL A 60 11.93 -31.18 -9.60
CA VAL A 60 11.73 -31.55 -8.21
C VAL A 60 12.82 -32.53 -7.81
N LEU A 61 13.59 -32.17 -6.78
CA LEU A 61 14.68 -32.97 -6.24
C LEU A 61 14.15 -34.23 -5.51
N ALA A 62 15.00 -35.25 -5.40
CA ALA A 62 14.67 -36.47 -4.66
C ALA A 62 14.55 -36.22 -3.15
N THR A 63 13.64 -36.93 -2.48
CA THR A 63 13.49 -36.91 -1.00
C THR A 63 14.66 -37.51 -0.23
N GLY A 64 15.51 -38.31 -0.89
CA GLY A 64 16.81 -38.71 -0.34
C GLY A 64 17.88 -37.60 -0.37
N GLY A 65 17.49 -36.40 -0.79
CA GLY A 65 18.32 -35.22 -0.93
C GLY A 65 18.55 -34.42 0.35
N ASN A 66 19.39 -33.41 0.23
CA ASN A 66 19.68 -32.50 1.33
C ASN A 66 18.64 -31.37 1.39
N PHE A 67 18.15 -31.12 2.61
CA PHE A 67 17.29 -30.00 3.01
C PHE A 67 15.84 -30.02 2.51
N SER A 68 15.58 -30.03 1.20
CA SER A 68 14.20 -30.03 0.68
C SER A 68 14.09 -30.40 -0.82
N THR A 69 12.89 -30.74 -1.28
CA THR A 69 12.61 -31.25 -2.64
C THR A 69 12.45 -30.16 -3.70
N GLY A 70 11.78 -29.05 -3.40
CA GLY A 70 11.72 -27.90 -4.33
C GLY A 70 13.10 -27.23 -4.48
N ILE A 71 13.52 -26.93 -5.70
CA ILE A 71 14.74 -26.12 -5.97
C ILE A 71 14.41 -24.78 -6.63
N ASN A 72 13.42 -24.77 -7.52
CA ASN A 72 12.78 -23.56 -8.00
C ASN A 72 11.75 -23.11 -6.96
N GLY A 73 11.54 -21.79 -6.79
CA GLY A 73 10.65 -21.27 -5.75
C GLY A 73 11.26 -21.39 -4.36
N ARG A 74 12.49 -20.88 -4.16
CA ARG A 74 13.14 -20.84 -2.85
C ARG A 74 13.26 -19.42 -2.31
N PRO A 75 13.18 -19.20 -0.99
CA PRO A 75 13.21 -17.86 -0.38
C PRO A 75 14.58 -17.17 -0.48
N PHE A 76 15.55 -17.78 -1.17
CA PHE A 76 16.86 -17.22 -1.49
C PHE A 76 17.23 -17.37 -2.99
N GLN A 77 16.27 -17.77 -3.84
CA GLN A 77 16.32 -17.57 -5.29
C GLN A 77 15.86 -16.13 -5.56
N GLN A 78 16.79 -15.22 -5.87
CA GLN A 78 16.55 -13.77 -5.96
C GLN A 78 17.37 -13.15 -7.12
N GLU A 79 16.82 -12.91 -8.30
CA GLU A 79 15.40 -13.13 -8.71
C GLU A 79 15.20 -14.32 -9.66
N ALA A 80 13.99 -14.87 -9.61
CA ALA A 80 13.53 -15.96 -10.50
C ALA A 80 12.69 -15.45 -11.67
N LEU A 81 12.00 -14.32 -11.49
CA LEU A 81 11.07 -13.68 -12.42
C LEU A 81 11.35 -12.16 -12.42
N ILE A 82 11.56 -11.56 -13.59
CA ILE A 82 11.92 -10.14 -13.73
C ILE A 82 11.23 -9.55 -14.97
N THR A 83 10.52 -8.43 -14.81
CA THR A 83 10.11 -7.56 -15.94
C THR A 83 11.19 -6.55 -16.28
N HIS A 84 11.47 -6.38 -17.57
CA HIS A 84 12.42 -5.40 -18.10
C HIS A 84 12.04 -4.99 -19.53
N GLU A 85 11.93 -3.68 -19.80
CA GLU A 85 11.64 -3.08 -21.11
C GLU A 85 10.57 -3.80 -21.97
N GLY A 86 9.39 -4.05 -21.40
CA GLY A 86 8.27 -4.67 -22.11
C GLY A 86 8.36 -6.19 -22.29
N TYR A 87 9.41 -6.83 -21.76
CA TYR A 87 9.53 -8.29 -21.68
C TYR A 87 9.52 -8.74 -20.21
N GLN A 88 9.02 -9.95 -19.97
CA GLN A 88 9.20 -10.66 -18.70
C GLN A 88 10.12 -11.87 -18.90
N TYR A 89 11.02 -12.10 -17.95
CA TYR A 89 12.03 -13.16 -17.97
C TYR A 89 11.87 -14.08 -16.77
N ALA A 90 12.01 -15.38 -16.97
CA ALA A 90 11.96 -16.40 -15.91
C ALA A 90 13.14 -17.38 -16.03
N SER A 91 13.70 -17.86 -14.90
CA SER A 91 14.77 -18.87 -14.90
C SER A 91 14.59 -19.96 -13.84
N TRP A 92 14.88 -21.21 -14.22
CA TRP A 92 14.65 -22.41 -13.39
C TRP A 92 15.51 -23.60 -13.84
N TYR A 93 15.56 -24.66 -13.03
CA TYR A 93 16.11 -25.95 -13.42
C TYR A 93 15.04 -26.84 -14.06
N HIS A 94 15.29 -27.35 -15.26
CA HIS A 94 14.47 -28.36 -15.91
C HIS A 94 14.84 -29.77 -15.43
N ASN A 95 13.88 -30.69 -15.31
CA ASN A 95 14.14 -32.10 -14.99
C ASN A 95 14.70 -32.84 -16.22
N GLY A 96 16.01 -32.81 -16.38
CA GLY A 96 16.75 -33.33 -17.52
C GLY A 96 17.88 -34.29 -17.15
N ALA A 97 18.74 -34.62 -18.13
CA ALA A 97 19.85 -35.55 -17.91
C ALA A 97 20.92 -34.98 -16.97
N ASN A 98 21.14 -33.65 -16.96
CA ASN A 98 22.10 -32.99 -16.07
C ASN A 98 21.44 -31.96 -15.15
N GLN A 99 20.11 -31.86 -15.14
CA GLN A 99 19.38 -30.75 -14.51
C GLN A 99 19.82 -29.40 -15.11
N ASP A 100 19.46 -29.24 -16.38
CA ASP A 100 19.90 -28.14 -17.23
C ASP A 100 19.12 -26.84 -16.86
N ILE A 101 19.80 -25.70 -16.93
CA ILE A 101 19.27 -24.38 -16.56
C ILE A 101 18.50 -23.84 -17.75
N TYR A 102 17.20 -23.62 -17.56
CA TYR A 102 16.32 -23.03 -18.56
C TYR A 102 16.10 -21.55 -18.23
N ILE A 103 16.02 -20.73 -19.27
CA ILE A 103 15.56 -19.35 -19.19
C ILE A 103 14.49 -19.15 -20.26
N ALA A 104 13.45 -18.41 -19.93
CA ALA A 104 12.45 -17.99 -20.88
C ALA A 104 12.24 -16.48 -20.84
N ARG A 105 11.73 -15.95 -21.95
CA ARG A 105 11.18 -14.60 -22.02
C ARG A 105 9.78 -14.65 -22.62
N ARG A 106 8.97 -13.62 -22.39
CA ARG A 106 7.81 -13.31 -23.22
C ARG A 106 7.68 -11.81 -23.41
N ASP A 107 7.10 -11.43 -24.53
CA ASP A 107 6.64 -10.07 -24.81
C ASP A 107 5.37 -9.81 -23.97
N LEU A 108 5.31 -8.70 -23.23
CA LEU A 108 4.17 -8.40 -22.35
C LEU A 108 2.89 -8.04 -23.11
N SER A 109 2.95 -7.80 -24.43
CA SER A 109 1.76 -7.76 -25.28
C SER A 109 1.08 -9.13 -25.46
N GLY A 110 1.66 -10.21 -24.92
CA GLY A 110 1.10 -11.55 -24.92
C GLY A 110 1.49 -12.42 -23.72
N ASN A 111 1.14 -13.70 -23.82
CA ASN A 111 1.31 -14.70 -22.76
C ASN A 111 2.08 -15.96 -23.22
N THR A 112 2.72 -15.90 -24.39
CA THR A 112 3.49 -17.01 -24.95
C THR A 112 4.97 -16.89 -24.57
N TRP A 113 5.50 -17.91 -23.90
CA TRP A 113 6.90 -17.95 -23.47
C TRP A 113 7.82 -18.57 -24.53
N GLU A 114 8.90 -17.87 -24.84
CA GLU A 114 10.06 -18.36 -25.58
C GLU A 114 11.06 -18.99 -24.59
N THR A 115 10.96 -20.29 -24.35
CA THR A 115 11.88 -21.03 -23.45
C THR A 115 13.11 -21.55 -24.21
N ILE A 116 14.29 -21.40 -23.61
CA ILE A 116 15.55 -21.95 -24.11
C ILE A 116 16.34 -22.68 -23.01
N ASP A 117 16.98 -23.78 -23.39
CA ASP A 117 18.10 -24.34 -22.64
C ASP A 117 19.31 -23.41 -22.76
N THR A 118 19.91 -23.01 -21.64
CA THR A 118 21.09 -22.14 -21.62
C THR A 118 22.38 -22.87 -22.02
N GLY A 119 22.41 -24.20 -21.93
CA GLY A 119 23.62 -25.02 -22.03
C GLY A 119 24.44 -25.10 -20.73
N PHE A 120 23.97 -24.49 -19.63
CA PHE A 120 24.50 -24.66 -18.28
C PHE A 120 23.64 -25.65 -17.49
N ASN A 121 24.21 -26.29 -16.47
CA ASN A 121 23.54 -27.34 -15.70
C ASN A 121 23.92 -27.32 -14.21
N MET A 122 23.19 -28.06 -13.38
CA MET A 122 23.50 -28.25 -11.96
C MET A 122 24.63 -29.27 -11.77
N ILE A 123 25.76 -28.86 -11.17
CA ILE A 123 26.96 -29.70 -10.96
C ILE A 123 27.15 -30.04 -9.48
N HIS A 124 27.01 -29.05 -8.59
CA HIS A 124 27.20 -29.24 -7.14
C HIS A 124 25.92 -29.79 -6.51
N GLY A 125 24.78 -29.13 -6.73
CA GLY A 125 23.49 -29.56 -6.19
C GLY A 125 23.03 -30.95 -6.65
N ASN A 126 23.46 -31.38 -7.85
CA ASN A 126 23.14 -32.69 -8.43
C ASN A 126 23.88 -33.87 -7.74
N GLN A 127 24.91 -33.60 -6.92
CA GLN A 127 25.66 -34.66 -6.22
C GLN A 127 24.89 -35.24 -5.03
N ASN A 128 24.09 -34.42 -4.34
CA ASN A 128 23.36 -34.79 -3.12
C ASN A 128 21.93 -34.21 -3.08
N TRP A 129 21.40 -33.79 -4.23
CA TRP A 129 20.08 -33.14 -4.36
C TRP A 129 19.89 -32.00 -3.35
N ASP A 130 20.79 -31.01 -3.38
CA ASP A 130 20.87 -29.94 -2.38
C ASP A 130 20.17 -28.65 -2.84
N SER A 131 19.03 -28.34 -2.24
CA SER A 131 18.17 -27.20 -2.58
C SER A 131 18.75 -25.80 -2.30
N HIS A 132 19.99 -25.68 -1.78
CA HIS A 132 20.70 -24.39 -1.69
C HIS A 132 21.20 -23.89 -3.05
N ASN A 133 21.34 -24.79 -4.02
CA ASN A 133 22.00 -24.57 -5.31
C ASN A 133 21.10 -23.87 -6.33
N VAL A 134 20.39 -22.82 -5.90
CA VAL A 134 19.43 -22.05 -6.71
C VAL A 134 20.07 -21.25 -7.84
N ILE A 135 19.26 -20.78 -8.78
CA ILE A 135 19.64 -19.81 -9.84
C ILE A 135 19.18 -18.42 -9.44
N SER A 136 20.07 -17.45 -9.39
CA SER A 136 19.71 -16.03 -9.25
C SER A 136 19.98 -15.28 -10.55
N MET A 137 18.96 -14.61 -11.04
CA MET A 137 18.99 -13.76 -12.23
C MET A 137 19.03 -12.28 -11.86
N GLY A 138 19.64 -11.46 -12.71
CA GLY A 138 19.57 -10.00 -12.67
C GLY A 138 19.67 -9.43 -14.08
N ILE A 139 19.08 -8.26 -14.32
CA ILE A 139 19.14 -7.56 -15.61
C ILE A 139 19.66 -6.14 -15.40
N SER A 140 20.77 -5.81 -16.06
CA SER A 140 21.40 -4.49 -16.01
C SER A 140 20.80 -3.55 -17.05
N GLY A 141 20.93 -2.24 -16.85
CA GLY A 141 20.52 -1.21 -17.82
C GLY A 141 21.34 -1.17 -19.12
N ASP A 142 22.43 -1.95 -19.23
CA ASP A 142 23.07 -2.25 -20.53
C ASP A 142 22.42 -3.46 -21.25
N GLY A 143 21.28 -3.94 -20.74
CA GLY A 143 20.50 -5.03 -21.33
C GLY A 143 21.19 -6.39 -21.26
N ARG A 144 22.07 -6.63 -20.29
CA ARG A 144 22.63 -7.96 -20.05
C ARG A 144 21.76 -8.72 -19.06
N ILE A 145 21.60 -10.01 -19.33
CA ILE A 145 21.10 -10.98 -18.35
C ILE A 145 22.31 -11.56 -17.64
N HIS A 146 22.28 -11.52 -16.31
CA HIS A 146 23.27 -12.04 -15.38
C HIS A 146 22.69 -13.28 -14.71
N LEU A 147 23.41 -14.41 -14.75
CA LEU A 147 23.00 -15.65 -14.08
C LEU A 147 24.11 -16.16 -13.17
N SER A 148 23.82 -16.32 -11.88
CA SER A 148 24.73 -16.98 -10.92
C SER A 148 23.98 -18.08 -10.18
N PHE A 149 24.53 -19.29 -10.20
CA PHE A 149 23.79 -20.52 -9.95
C PHE A 149 24.65 -21.64 -9.35
N ASP A 150 24.03 -22.59 -8.64
CA ASP A 150 24.67 -23.83 -8.19
C ASP A 150 25.87 -23.63 -7.22
N HIS A 151 25.62 -23.00 -6.06
CA HIS A 151 26.60 -22.92 -4.95
C HIS A 151 26.02 -23.24 -3.57
N HIS A 152 26.71 -24.14 -2.86
CA HIS A 152 26.65 -24.27 -1.41
C HIS A 152 28.07 -24.34 -0.80
N VAL A 153 28.72 -23.17 -0.76
CA VAL A 153 30.14 -22.94 -0.36
C VAL A 153 31.14 -23.28 -1.48
N ASP A 154 30.67 -23.25 -2.73
CA ASP A 154 31.45 -23.58 -3.93
C ASP A 154 32.10 -22.36 -4.58
N GLY A 155 33.03 -22.61 -5.51
CA GLY A 155 33.56 -21.56 -6.39
C GLY A 155 32.43 -20.93 -7.21
N LEU A 156 32.51 -19.62 -7.43
CA LEU A 156 31.52 -18.89 -8.22
C LEU A 156 31.32 -19.57 -9.58
N ARG A 157 30.06 -19.76 -9.95
CA ARG A 157 29.61 -20.05 -11.30
C ARG A 157 28.74 -18.89 -11.74
N TYR A 158 29.13 -18.26 -12.85
CA TYR A 158 28.55 -17.01 -13.29
C TYR A 158 28.64 -16.89 -14.81
N ALA A 159 27.51 -16.58 -15.44
CA ALA A 159 27.39 -16.32 -16.87
C ALA A 159 26.70 -14.98 -17.11
N THR A 160 27.00 -14.37 -18.26
CA THR A 160 26.36 -13.13 -18.70
C THR A 160 26.10 -13.17 -20.20
N THR A 161 24.98 -12.62 -20.64
CA THR A 161 24.76 -12.38 -22.07
C THR A 161 25.61 -11.22 -22.59
N ASN A 162 25.53 -10.95 -23.89
CA ASN A 162 25.99 -9.69 -24.46
C ASN A 162 25.07 -8.52 -24.08
N THR A 163 25.60 -7.30 -24.15
CA THR A 163 24.84 -6.03 -24.04
C THR A 163 23.67 -6.02 -25.03
N GLY A 164 22.52 -5.52 -24.59
CA GLY A 164 21.32 -5.34 -25.41
C GLY A 164 20.46 -6.59 -25.63
N VAL A 165 20.76 -7.73 -25.01
CA VAL A 165 19.98 -8.97 -25.16
C VAL A 165 18.61 -8.89 -24.47
N ALA A 166 18.52 -8.17 -23.35
CA ALA A 166 17.27 -7.92 -22.64
C ALA A 166 16.47 -6.71 -23.16
N THR A 167 17.00 -5.94 -24.12
CA THR A 167 16.42 -4.67 -24.59
C THR A 167 16.17 -4.63 -26.11
N SER A 168 16.41 -5.74 -26.82
CA SER A 168 16.20 -5.82 -28.28
C SER A 168 15.09 -6.80 -28.67
N SER A 169 13.97 -6.26 -29.15
CA SER A 169 12.93 -7.03 -29.81
C SER A 169 13.46 -7.64 -31.13
N GLY A 170 13.18 -8.94 -31.34
CA GLY A 170 13.64 -9.66 -32.53
C GLY A 170 15.11 -10.13 -32.53
N GLY A 171 15.82 -10.03 -31.39
CA GLY A 171 17.14 -10.66 -31.22
C GLY A 171 17.08 -12.20 -31.21
N VAL A 172 18.22 -12.84 -31.53
CA VAL A 172 18.39 -14.31 -31.44
C VAL A 172 18.14 -14.77 -30.02
N TRP A 173 17.25 -15.75 -29.83
CA TRP A 173 16.96 -16.34 -28.52
C TRP A 173 17.22 -17.84 -28.55
N ASN A 174 18.44 -18.22 -28.14
CA ASN A 174 18.93 -19.59 -27.92
C ASN A 174 20.23 -19.53 -27.11
N SER A 175 20.80 -20.67 -26.72
CA SER A 175 22.00 -20.76 -25.87
C SER A 175 23.20 -19.91 -26.32
N SER A 176 23.35 -19.56 -27.60
CA SER A 176 24.45 -18.72 -28.09
C SER A 176 24.45 -17.28 -27.57
N ILE A 177 23.37 -16.81 -26.93
CA ILE A 177 23.32 -15.47 -26.30
C ILE A 177 24.24 -15.37 -25.08
N PHE A 178 24.58 -16.49 -24.45
CA PHE A 178 25.42 -16.54 -23.27
C PHE A 178 26.91 -16.60 -23.61
N ASN A 179 27.69 -15.80 -22.88
CA ASN A 179 29.14 -15.97 -22.84
C ASN A 179 29.51 -17.15 -21.92
N SER A 180 30.71 -17.69 -22.09
CA SER A 180 31.23 -18.79 -21.26
C SER A 180 31.11 -18.50 -19.76
N GLU A 181 30.75 -19.54 -19.00
CA GLU A 181 30.77 -19.53 -17.54
C GLU A 181 32.16 -19.14 -17.00
N ARG A 182 32.18 -18.33 -15.93
CA ARG A 182 33.39 -17.86 -15.27
C ARG A 182 33.27 -17.94 -13.75
N ASN A 183 34.42 -18.05 -13.09
CA ASN A 183 34.53 -18.06 -11.61
C ASN A 183 34.93 -16.72 -10.99
N SER A 184 34.78 -15.64 -11.76
CA SER A 184 35.13 -14.27 -11.42
C SER A 184 34.09 -13.31 -11.97
N LEU A 185 33.88 -12.16 -11.31
CA LEU A 185 32.85 -11.21 -11.76
C LEU A 185 33.19 -10.57 -13.12
N ASN A 186 34.46 -10.27 -13.37
CA ASN A 186 34.96 -9.73 -14.64
C ASN A 186 35.79 -10.77 -15.40
N VAL A 187 35.81 -10.67 -16.73
CA VAL A 187 36.71 -11.47 -17.58
C VAL A 187 38.16 -11.18 -17.19
N GLY A 188 38.92 -12.23 -16.84
CA GLY A 188 40.29 -12.08 -16.33
C GLY A 188 40.41 -11.54 -14.89
N GLY A 189 39.29 -11.34 -14.20
CA GLY A 189 39.26 -10.95 -12.79
C GLY A 189 39.61 -12.09 -11.82
N SER A 190 39.74 -11.77 -10.53
CA SER A 190 40.05 -12.73 -9.47
C SER A 190 38.94 -13.75 -9.25
N THR A 191 39.31 -15.02 -9.07
CA THR A 191 38.39 -16.10 -8.70
C THR A 191 37.75 -15.84 -7.33
N ILE A 192 36.42 -16.02 -7.25
CA ILE A 192 35.67 -16.02 -6.00
C ILE A 192 35.47 -17.48 -5.57
N PRO A 193 36.07 -17.94 -4.46
CA PRO A 193 36.23 -19.38 -4.18
C PRO A 193 35.10 -20.02 -3.38
N ARG A 194 34.19 -19.24 -2.79
CA ARG A 194 33.09 -19.71 -1.93
C ARG A 194 31.90 -18.77 -2.05
N VAL A 195 30.78 -19.30 -2.51
CA VAL A 195 29.51 -18.59 -2.68
C VAL A 195 28.40 -19.43 -2.04
N THR A 196 27.40 -18.76 -1.46
CA THR A 196 26.07 -19.33 -1.21
C THR A 196 25.08 -18.17 -1.28
N TYR A 197 23.88 -18.41 -1.79
CA TYR A 197 22.84 -17.39 -1.96
C TYR A 197 23.32 -16.16 -2.77
N PRO A 198 23.75 -16.33 -4.03
CA PRO A 198 23.94 -15.19 -4.92
C PRO A 198 22.64 -14.40 -5.04
N ARG A 199 22.70 -13.07 -5.14
CA ARG A 199 21.54 -12.20 -5.41
C ARG A 199 21.96 -11.04 -6.29
N PHE A 200 21.07 -10.60 -7.16
CA PHE A 200 21.22 -9.36 -7.93
C PHE A 200 20.11 -8.38 -7.54
N THR A 201 20.47 -7.10 -7.36
CA THR A 201 19.52 -6.01 -7.08
C THR A 201 19.83 -4.83 -7.99
N ASN A 202 18.83 -4.23 -8.61
CA ASN A 202 18.97 -2.98 -9.35
C ASN A 202 19.15 -1.77 -8.41
N VAL A 203 20.06 -0.87 -8.76
CA VAL A 203 20.28 0.42 -8.08
C VAL A 203 20.35 1.50 -9.16
N GLY A 204 19.17 1.89 -9.64
CA GLY A 204 19.01 2.50 -10.97
C GLY A 204 19.36 1.49 -12.07
N ASP A 205 20.01 1.97 -13.13
CA ASP A 205 20.49 1.14 -14.26
C ASP A 205 21.62 0.16 -13.89
N ASP A 206 22.26 0.35 -12.73
CA ASP A 206 23.35 -0.48 -12.23
C ASP A 206 22.82 -1.67 -11.41
N LEU A 207 23.67 -2.68 -11.19
CA LEU A 207 23.36 -3.80 -10.29
C LEU A 207 24.27 -3.79 -9.05
N VAL A 208 23.80 -4.35 -7.95
CA VAL A 208 24.68 -4.92 -6.90
C VAL A 208 24.53 -6.43 -6.87
N PHE A 209 25.65 -7.13 -6.63
CA PHE A 209 25.73 -8.57 -6.45
C PHE A 209 26.11 -8.87 -5.01
N THR A 210 25.26 -9.62 -4.31
CA THR A 210 25.50 -10.00 -2.92
C THR A 210 25.56 -11.52 -2.76
N TYR A 211 26.35 -11.98 -1.79
CA TYR A 211 26.49 -13.41 -1.48
C TYR A 211 27.09 -13.66 -0.08
N ARG A 212 26.90 -14.88 0.42
CA ARG A 212 27.55 -15.38 1.64
C ARG A 212 28.89 -16.04 1.30
N ASP A 213 29.98 -15.56 1.90
CA ASP A 213 31.31 -16.20 1.89
C ASP A 213 31.41 -17.16 3.09
N TYR A 214 31.86 -18.40 2.83
CA TYR A 214 31.84 -19.54 3.76
C TYR A 214 30.44 -20.06 4.15
N GLY A 215 30.42 -21.10 5.01
CA GLY A 215 29.23 -21.86 5.39
C GLY A 215 28.45 -21.31 6.60
N SER A 216 27.47 -22.09 7.07
CA SER A 216 26.69 -21.77 8.28
C SER A 216 27.51 -21.94 9.56
N GLY A 217 27.16 -21.17 10.59
CA GLY A 217 27.89 -21.01 11.84
C GLY A 217 29.16 -20.18 11.72
N ASN A 218 29.61 -19.84 10.50
CA ASN A 218 30.90 -19.20 10.31
C ASN A 218 30.98 -18.58 8.92
N GLY A 219 30.30 -17.46 8.68
CA GLY A 219 30.33 -16.83 7.36
C GLY A 219 30.01 -15.33 7.37
N ASP A 220 30.47 -14.69 6.31
CA ASP A 220 30.44 -13.24 6.13
C ASP A 220 29.57 -12.89 4.92
N HIS A 221 29.01 -11.68 4.89
CA HIS A 221 28.24 -11.23 3.73
C HIS A 221 29.07 -10.26 2.88
N ARG A 222 28.97 -10.43 1.56
CA ARG A 222 29.78 -9.73 0.56
C ARG A 222 28.90 -8.98 -0.43
N ILE A 223 29.43 -7.88 -0.96
CA ILE A 223 28.78 -7.08 -2.01
C ILE A 223 29.80 -6.66 -3.08
N ALA A 224 29.37 -6.60 -4.33
CA ALA A 224 30.04 -5.86 -5.41
C ALA A 224 28.99 -5.03 -6.16
N ASP A 225 29.43 -3.95 -6.81
CA ASP A 225 28.61 -3.11 -7.68
C ASP A 225 29.00 -3.32 -9.14
N TYR A 226 28.02 -3.28 -10.03
CA TYR A 226 28.16 -3.28 -11.48
C TYR A 226 27.89 -1.90 -12.01
N ASN A 227 28.77 -1.42 -12.88
CA ASN A 227 28.56 -0.17 -13.59
C ASN A 227 28.17 -0.48 -15.04
N SER A 228 26.89 -0.28 -15.39
CA SER A 228 26.32 -0.60 -16.70
C SER A 228 26.93 0.22 -17.83
N GLN A 229 27.45 1.43 -17.56
CA GLN A 229 28.13 2.28 -18.54
C GLN A 229 29.49 1.71 -18.99
N THR A 230 30.19 0.98 -18.12
CA THR A 230 31.51 0.35 -18.40
C THR A 230 31.42 -1.16 -18.60
N GLY A 231 30.29 -1.75 -18.23
CA GLY A 231 30.07 -3.19 -18.22
C GLY A 231 30.94 -3.96 -17.23
N GLN A 232 31.46 -3.31 -16.18
CA GLN A 232 32.39 -3.92 -15.21
C GLN A 232 31.80 -3.99 -13.80
N TRP A 233 32.16 -5.06 -13.10
CA TRP A 233 32.00 -5.17 -11.64
C TRP A 233 33.18 -4.56 -10.90
N SER A 234 32.95 -4.06 -9.70
CA SER A 234 34.00 -3.72 -8.75
C SER A 234 34.56 -4.97 -8.04
N ASN A 235 35.59 -4.77 -7.21
CA ASN A 235 36.05 -5.82 -6.30
C ASN A 235 35.05 -6.00 -5.15
N THR A 236 34.83 -7.25 -4.74
CA THR A 236 33.94 -7.60 -3.62
C THR A 236 34.39 -6.96 -2.31
N ARG A 237 33.44 -6.39 -1.58
CA ARG A 237 33.59 -5.77 -0.26
C ARG A 237 32.84 -6.57 0.79
N PHE A 238 33.18 -6.38 2.06
CA PHE A 238 32.37 -6.85 3.18
C PHE A 238 31.14 -5.95 3.41
N VAL A 239 30.01 -6.56 3.75
CA VAL A 239 28.84 -5.90 4.36
C VAL A 239 28.85 -6.19 5.86
N THR A 240 28.56 -7.45 6.22
CA THR A 240 28.64 -7.97 7.58
C THR A 240 29.84 -8.91 7.73
N LYS A 241 30.28 -9.11 8.97
CA LYS A 241 31.28 -10.10 9.34
C LYS A 241 30.82 -10.89 10.56
N GLY A 242 30.46 -12.15 10.35
CA GLY A 242 30.08 -13.06 11.42
C GLY A 242 31.30 -13.72 12.09
N ARG A 243 32.38 -13.93 11.34
CA ARG A 243 33.54 -14.72 11.81
C ARG A 243 34.62 -13.92 12.50
N SER A 244 35.31 -14.57 13.45
CA SER A 244 36.58 -14.10 14.01
C SER A 244 36.54 -12.67 14.54
N THR A 245 35.40 -12.25 15.09
CA THR A 245 35.20 -10.91 15.68
C THR A 245 35.59 -10.84 17.15
N ASN A 246 35.81 -12.00 17.80
CA ASN A 246 35.94 -12.14 19.26
C ASN A 246 34.74 -11.58 20.05
N GLN A 247 33.55 -11.54 19.43
CA GLN A 247 32.29 -11.15 20.07
C GLN A 247 31.48 -12.39 20.45
N THR A 248 30.91 -12.35 21.64
CA THR A 248 30.03 -13.37 22.19
C THR A 248 28.59 -12.85 22.18
N TYR A 249 27.67 -13.59 21.58
CA TYR A 249 26.23 -13.45 21.85
C TYR A 249 25.89 -14.40 23.00
N ASP A 250 25.05 -13.97 23.93
CA ASP A 250 24.55 -14.82 25.00
C ASP A 250 23.05 -14.56 25.17
N ASP A 251 22.26 -15.63 25.29
CA ASP A 251 20.80 -15.55 25.44
C ASP A 251 20.37 -15.67 26.90
N VAL A 252 19.07 -15.52 27.16
CA VAL A 252 18.49 -15.57 28.51
C VAL A 252 18.75 -16.88 29.28
N ASN A 253 19.17 -17.95 28.60
CA ASN A 253 19.49 -19.25 29.21
C ASN A 253 20.98 -19.39 29.58
N ASN A 254 21.81 -18.36 29.38
CA ASN A 254 23.27 -18.40 29.51
C ASN A 254 23.90 -19.44 28.57
N ASN A 255 23.56 -19.34 27.28
CA ASN A 255 24.04 -20.19 26.19
C ASN A 255 24.95 -19.40 25.21
N PRO A 256 26.19 -19.07 25.62
CA PRO A 256 27.06 -18.17 24.87
C PRO A 256 27.60 -18.81 23.58
N SER A 257 27.62 -18.01 22.50
CA SER A 257 28.16 -18.39 21.20
C SER A 257 29.09 -17.32 20.62
N ASN A 258 30.10 -17.77 19.87
CA ASN A 258 31.10 -16.93 19.19
C ASN A 258 31.10 -17.11 17.66
N ASP A 259 30.20 -17.96 17.15
CA ASP A 259 30.21 -18.51 15.80
C ASP A 259 28.86 -18.19 15.13
N ARG A 260 28.85 -17.35 14.08
CA ARG A 260 27.61 -16.82 13.49
C ARG A 260 27.64 -16.48 12.00
N ASN A 261 26.46 -16.21 11.45
CA ASN A 261 26.21 -15.61 10.14
C ASN A 261 25.11 -14.56 10.23
N SER A 262 25.15 -13.52 9.38
CA SER A 262 23.94 -12.76 9.04
C SER A 262 23.19 -13.47 7.92
N TYR A 263 21.86 -13.42 7.99
CA TYR A 263 20.94 -13.94 6.99
C TYR A 263 19.99 -12.84 6.54
N HIS A 264 20.33 -12.19 5.44
CA HIS A 264 19.61 -11.04 4.91
C HIS A 264 18.26 -11.43 4.29
N ASN A 265 17.23 -10.64 4.55
CA ASN A 265 15.92 -10.77 3.90
C ASN A 265 16.02 -10.28 2.47
N GLY A 266 16.35 -8.99 2.29
CA GLY A 266 16.63 -8.39 0.99
C GLY A 266 17.81 -7.41 1.01
N PHE A 267 18.21 -7.01 -0.19
CA PHE A 267 18.97 -5.79 -0.46
C PHE A 267 18.15 -5.08 -1.51
N HIS A 268 17.44 -4.01 -1.16
CA HIS A 268 16.54 -3.30 -2.09
C HIS A 268 16.83 -1.82 -2.05
N ALA A 269 16.81 -1.16 -3.21
CA ALA A 269 17.05 0.26 -3.32
C ALA A 269 15.74 1.05 -3.30
N ASP A 270 15.73 2.21 -2.64
CA ASP A 270 14.65 3.19 -2.79
C ASP A 270 14.77 3.96 -4.13
N SER A 271 13.81 4.85 -4.38
CA SER A 271 13.77 5.74 -5.55
C SER A 271 14.97 6.71 -5.65
N THR A 272 15.72 6.92 -4.57
CA THR A 272 16.95 7.74 -4.54
C THR A 272 18.22 6.93 -4.86
N GLY A 273 18.11 5.59 -4.88
CA GLY A 273 19.24 4.67 -5.05
C GLY A 273 19.93 4.30 -3.73
N ARG A 274 19.36 4.66 -2.57
CA ARG A 274 19.83 4.20 -1.26
C ARG A 274 19.48 2.73 -1.09
N LEU A 275 20.47 1.91 -0.75
CA LEU A 275 20.32 0.47 -0.59
C LEU A 275 20.01 0.12 0.86
N HIS A 276 18.86 -0.50 1.11
CA HIS A 276 18.41 -0.95 2.43
C HIS A 276 18.56 -2.47 2.59
N THR A 277 18.96 -2.93 3.78
CA THR A 277 18.96 -4.36 4.11
C THR A 277 18.54 -4.61 5.55
N THR A 278 17.71 -5.64 5.73
CA THR A 278 17.46 -6.25 7.04
C THR A 278 17.98 -7.67 7.10
N TRP A 279 18.36 -8.12 8.29
CA TRP A 279 18.83 -9.49 8.51
C TRP A 279 18.56 -9.97 9.93
N THR A 280 18.61 -11.30 10.08
CA THR A 280 18.66 -11.99 11.37
C THR A 280 20.07 -12.55 11.56
N TRP A 281 20.58 -12.53 12.79
CA TRP A 281 21.80 -13.27 13.12
C TRP A 281 21.44 -14.72 13.41
N ARG A 282 22.28 -15.66 12.98
CA ARG A 282 22.20 -17.05 13.40
C ARG A 282 23.51 -17.48 14.03
N GLU A 283 23.42 -17.86 15.30
CA GLU A 283 24.50 -18.51 16.02
C GLU A 283 24.55 -20.00 15.63
N GLY A 284 25.75 -20.54 15.42
CA GLY A 284 25.96 -21.93 15.05
C GLY A 284 25.38 -22.34 13.69
N THR A 285 25.33 -23.65 13.44
CA THR A 285 24.91 -24.20 12.15
C THR A 285 23.40 -24.27 11.99
N GLN A 286 22.65 -24.44 13.08
CA GLN A 286 21.19 -24.60 13.16
C GLN A 286 20.69 -23.91 14.43
N ASP A 287 19.38 -23.68 14.52
CA ASP A 287 18.69 -23.50 15.81
C ASP A 287 19.19 -22.36 16.71
N GLY A 288 19.63 -21.26 16.08
CA GLY A 288 20.24 -20.13 16.78
C GLY A 288 19.90 -18.76 16.19
N ASN A 289 18.76 -18.62 15.51
CA ASN A 289 18.30 -17.34 14.97
C ASN A 289 17.90 -16.37 16.09
N HIS A 290 18.33 -15.12 15.99
CA HIS A 290 17.97 -14.03 16.90
C HIS A 290 18.03 -12.67 16.19
N ASP A 291 17.20 -11.77 16.70
CA ASP A 291 17.00 -10.36 16.33
C ASP A 291 16.56 -10.11 14.88
N ILE A 292 16.02 -8.90 14.68
CA ILE A 292 15.90 -8.27 13.36
C ILE A 292 16.74 -7.00 13.38
N MET A 293 17.64 -6.92 12.41
CA MET A 293 18.68 -5.91 12.28
C MET A 293 18.48 -5.13 10.98
N TYR A 294 18.94 -3.87 10.94
CA TYR A 294 18.79 -2.95 9.81
C TYR A 294 20.05 -2.11 9.56
N ALA A 295 20.35 -1.89 8.28
CA ALA A 295 21.29 -0.86 7.82
C ALA A 295 20.93 -0.38 6.41
N TYR A 296 21.38 0.82 6.06
CA TYR A 296 21.32 1.35 4.69
C TYR A 296 22.67 1.85 4.19
N SER A 297 22.76 2.12 2.89
CA SER A 297 23.95 2.55 2.17
C SER A 297 23.58 3.54 1.05
N ASP A 298 24.13 4.75 1.06
CA ASP A 298 23.94 5.74 -0.01
C ASP A 298 24.89 5.54 -1.21
N ASP A 299 25.84 4.60 -1.14
CA ASP A 299 27.00 4.50 -2.05
C ASP A 299 27.26 3.09 -2.61
N LYS A 300 26.18 2.31 -2.84
CA LYS A 300 26.22 0.93 -3.37
C LYS A 300 27.11 -0.01 -2.51
N GLY A 301 27.02 0.13 -1.20
CA GLY A 301 27.65 -0.72 -0.19
C GLY A 301 29.15 -0.47 -0.03
N VAL A 302 29.59 0.78 -0.13
CA VAL A 302 30.96 1.19 0.24
C VAL A 302 31.01 1.62 1.72
N THR A 303 29.99 2.36 2.17
CA THR A 303 29.71 2.69 3.57
C THR A 303 28.30 2.24 3.97
N TRP A 304 28.13 1.89 5.25
CA TRP A 304 26.84 1.47 5.80
C TRP A 304 26.51 2.28 7.05
N ARG A 305 25.23 2.66 7.17
CA ARG A 305 24.66 3.46 8.27
C ARG A 305 23.52 2.71 8.94
N ASN A 306 23.33 2.95 10.24
CA ASN A 306 22.26 2.38 11.03
C ASN A 306 20.99 3.26 10.97
N ASN A 307 19.96 2.90 11.74
CA ASN A 307 18.69 3.64 11.73
C ASN A 307 18.80 5.12 12.19
N ALA A 308 19.87 5.48 12.92
CA ALA A 308 20.11 6.81 13.48
C ALA A 308 21.17 7.62 12.68
N ASP A 309 21.36 7.32 11.39
CA ASP A 309 22.35 7.94 10.49
C ASP A 309 23.83 7.79 10.96
N VAL A 310 24.12 6.85 11.87
CA VAL A 310 25.50 6.60 12.33
C VAL A 310 26.15 5.56 11.42
N GLN A 311 27.35 5.88 10.90
CA GLN A 311 28.13 4.93 10.10
C GLN A 311 28.59 3.72 10.95
N VAL A 312 28.18 2.52 10.56
CA VAL A 312 28.40 1.24 11.27
C VAL A 312 29.19 0.19 10.49
N GLY A 313 29.43 0.41 9.18
CA GLY A 313 30.12 -0.55 8.34
C GLY A 313 30.90 0.07 7.17
N THR A 314 32.02 -0.56 6.83
CA THR A 314 32.87 -0.29 5.66
C THR A 314 33.61 -1.59 5.29
N ASN A 315 34.26 -1.66 4.12
CA ASN A 315 35.05 -2.85 3.76
C ASN A 315 36.21 -3.16 4.73
N SER A 316 36.82 -2.14 5.36
CA SER A 316 37.91 -2.33 6.33
C SER A 316 37.43 -2.54 7.77
N SER A 317 36.23 -2.08 8.10
CA SER A 317 35.54 -2.29 9.38
C SER A 317 34.07 -2.66 9.11
N PRO A 318 33.76 -3.93 8.83
CA PRO A 318 32.41 -4.37 8.46
C PRO A 318 31.42 -4.25 9.63
N ILE A 319 30.12 -4.39 9.33
CA ILE A 319 29.09 -4.54 10.36
C ILE A 319 29.34 -5.85 11.13
N THR A 320 29.24 -5.80 12.45
CA THR A 320 29.41 -6.96 13.34
C THR A 320 28.27 -7.01 14.37
N LEU A 321 28.22 -8.06 15.20
CA LEU A 321 27.20 -8.22 16.24
C LEU A 321 27.05 -6.96 17.11
N ASN A 322 28.18 -6.37 17.53
CA ASN A 322 28.20 -5.21 18.44
C ASN A 322 28.33 -3.86 17.71
N SER A 323 27.99 -3.79 16.40
CA SER A 323 27.86 -2.49 15.73
C SER A 323 26.72 -1.70 16.40
N PRO A 324 26.88 -0.40 16.70
CA PRO A 324 25.88 0.31 17.52
C PRO A 324 24.57 0.54 16.75
N GLY A 325 23.42 0.29 17.37
CA GLY A 325 22.10 0.69 16.87
C GLY A 325 21.64 0.04 15.56
N ILE A 326 22.16 -1.14 15.22
CA ILE A 326 21.70 -1.95 14.07
C ILE A 326 20.47 -2.79 14.39
N GLU A 327 20.22 -3.09 15.66
CA GLU A 327 19.06 -3.84 16.12
C GLU A 327 17.80 -2.96 16.04
N VAL A 328 16.73 -3.50 15.45
CA VAL A 328 15.43 -2.83 15.32
C VAL A 328 14.29 -3.65 15.94
N VAL A 329 14.48 -4.96 16.14
CA VAL A 329 13.60 -5.82 16.94
C VAL A 329 14.47 -6.79 17.76
N ASP A 330 14.34 -6.73 19.09
CA ASP A 330 14.93 -7.65 20.06
C ASP A 330 14.17 -8.99 20.04
N LEU A 331 14.81 -10.08 19.66
CA LEU A 331 14.24 -11.43 19.62
C LEU A 331 15.34 -12.45 19.93
N ASP A 332 15.19 -13.30 20.94
CA ASP A 332 16.18 -14.37 21.18
C ASP A 332 15.81 -15.70 20.49
N ARG A 333 16.61 -16.74 20.76
CA ARG A 333 16.47 -18.07 20.14
C ARG A 333 15.15 -18.77 20.49
N ARG A 334 14.40 -18.29 21.49
CA ARG A 334 13.09 -18.84 21.91
C ARG A 334 11.94 -18.45 20.96
N GLN A 335 12.08 -17.37 20.20
CA GLN A 335 11.01 -16.82 19.39
C GLN A 335 10.79 -17.54 18.05
N ALA A 336 11.44 -18.68 17.79
CA ALA A 336 11.23 -19.48 16.57
C ALA A 336 11.37 -18.70 15.23
N LEU A 337 12.16 -17.63 15.26
CA LEU A 337 12.43 -16.74 14.14
C LEU A 337 13.12 -17.50 13.00
N ILE A 338 12.54 -17.52 11.80
CA ILE A 338 13.21 -18.09 10.62
C ILE A 338 13.97 -17.00 9.84
N ASN A 339 15.00 -17.41 9.09
CA ASN A 339 15.92 -16.51 8.41
C ASN A 339 15.72 -16.46 6.88
N GLN A 340 16.12 -15.37 6.21
CA GLN A 340 15.92 -15.11 4.78
C GLN A 340 14.44 -15.18 4.36
N GLN A 341 13.67 -14.15 4.70
CA GLN A 341 12.24 -14.06 4.44
C GLN A 341 11.92 -12.96 3.41
N GLY A 342 10.80 -12.25 3.53
CA GLY A 342 10.41 -11.15 2.64
C GLY A 342 10.95 -9.79 3.09
N GLN A 343 11.38 -8.97 2.13
CA GLN A 343 11.61 -7.54 2.30
C GLN A 343 11.19 -6.86 0.99
N ILE A 344 10.67 -5.63 1.05
CA ILE A 344 10.61 -4.70 -0.08
C ILE A 344 10.88 -3.27 0.45
N VAL A 345 11.19 -2.34 -0.45
CA VAL A 345 11.28 -0.91 -0.14
C VAL A 345 10.30 -0.21 -1.08
N ASP A 346 9.42 0.63 -0.54
CA ASP A 346 8.46 1.38 -1.34
C ASP A 346 9.12 2.56 -2.08
N HIS A 347 8.35 3.26 -2.91
CA HIS A 347 8.86 4.39 -3.68
C HIS A 347 9.13 5.66 -2.84
N GLU A 348 8.58 5.73 -1.62
CA GLU A 348 8.77 6.78 -0.61
C GLU A 348 10.04 6.53 0.24
N GLY A 349 10.61 5.32 0.17
CA GLY A 349 11.77 4.86 0.95
C GLY A 349 11.40 4.09 2.23
N GLY A 350 10.12 3.79 2.43
CA GLY A 350 9.62 2.95 3.50
C GLY A 350 10.13 1.51 3.37
N VAL A 351 10.51 0.89 4.49
CA VAL A 351 11.09 -0.48 4.47
C VAL A 351 10.08 -1.46 5.04
N HIS A 352 9.67 -2.43 4.25
CA HIS A 352 8.69 -3.44 4.64
C HIS A 352 9.39 -4.79 4.76
N VAL A 353 9.16 -5.49 5.85
CA VAL A 353 9.76 -6.79 6.13
C VAL A 353 8.66 -7.73 6.58
N LEU A 354 8.42 -8.79 5.80
CA LEU A 354 7.42 -9.80 6.13
C LEU A 354 8.14 -11.06 6.61
N MET A 355 7.93 -11.40 7.87
CA MET A 355 8.64 -12.46 8.57
C MET A 355 7.71 -13.26 9.48
N TYR A 356 7.85 -14.58 9.56
CA TYR A 356 7.27 -15.33 10.66
C TYR A 356 8.25 -15.56 11.82
N HIS A 357 7.65 -15.57 13.01
CA HIS A 357 8.22 -16.01 14.28
C HIS A 357 7.05 -16.27 15.26
N ARG A 358 7.37 -16.78 16.45
CA ARG A 358 6.44 -17.01 17.57
C ARG A 358 5.66 -15.73 17.91
N ARG A 359 4.36 -15.87 18.13
CA ARG A 359 3.44 -14.85 18.64
C ARG A 359 3.95 -14.31 20.00
N GLN A 360 3.89 -13.00 20.21
CA GLN A 360 4.46 -12.34 21.40
C GLN A 360 3.40 -11.95 22.45
N GLU A 361 2.11 -12.09 22.13
CA GLU A 361 1.04 -11.83 23.08
C GLU A 361 0.91 -12.95 24.16
N PRO A 362 0.30 -12.67 25.32
CA PRO A 362 0.21 -13.63 26.43
C PRO A 362 -0.48 -14.94 26.05
N GLY A 363 0.12 -16.06 26.42
CA GLY A 363 -0.32 -17.42 26.10
C GLY A 363 0.50 -18.13 25.03
N PHE A 364 1.35 -17.42 24.29
CA PHE A 364 2.25 -17.97 23.26
C PHE A 364 3.73 -17.96 23.67
N GLU A 365 4.04 -17.62 24.93
CA GLU A 365 5.41 -17.60 25.45
C GLU A 365 6.06 -18.98 25.32
N TRP A 366 7.34 -19.00 24.91
CA TRP A 366 8.11 -20.24 24.77
C TRP A 366 8.08 -21.08 26.05
N GLN A 367 7.76 -22.36 25.89
CA GLN A 367 7.77 -23.35 26.97
C GLN A 367 8.96 -24.32 26.85
N PRO A 368 9.50 -24.81 27.98
CA PRO A 368 10.55 -25.82 27.97
C PRO A 368 10.12 -27.11 27.24
N GLY A 369 10.69 -27.34 26.06
CA GLY A 369 10.38 -28.49 25.19
C GLY A 369 9.83 -28.09 23.82
N ASP A 370 9.49 -26.83 23.61
CA ASP A 370 9.04 -26.33 22.32
C ASP A 370 10.15 -26.43 21.26
N GLY A 371 9.77 -26.82 20.04
CA GLY A 371 10.69 -26.95 18.92
C GLY A 371 11.22 -25.58 18.44
N THR A 372 12.47 -25.55 17.98
CA THR A 372 13.15 -24.32 17.58
C THR A 372 12.47 -23.57 16.43
N PHE A 373 11.72 -24.27 15.58
CA PHE A 373 10.90 -23.68 14.52
C PHE A 373 9.44 -24.13 14.65
N PHE A 374 8.86 -23.94 15.84
CA PHE A 374 7.47 -24.35 16.11
C PHE A 374 6.46 -23.40 15.43
N THR A 375 5.90 -23.84 14.30
CA THR A 375 4.94 -23.06 13.51
C THR A 375 3.57 -22.92 14.16
N GLY A 376 3.21 -23.79 15.11
CA GLY A 376 1.90 -23.80 15.78
C GLY A 376 1.59 -22.56 16.60
N ASP A 377 2.62 -21.99 17.24
CA ASP A 377 2.52 -20.73 18.01
C ASP A 377 3.09 -19.52 17.23
N SER A 378 3.32 -19.67 15.93
CA SER A 378 3.92 -18.62 15.09
C SER A 378 2.87 -17.89 14.26
N ALA A 379 3.19 -16.66 13.86
CA ALA A 379 2.39 -15.85 12.94
C ALA A 379 3.30 -15.07 11.98
N TYR A 380 2.77 -14.63 10.85
CA TYR A 380 3.45 -13.69 9.95
C TYR A 380 3.28 -12.26 10.49
N HIS A 381 4.39 -11.57 10.67
CA HIS A 381 4.51 -10.20 11.14
C HIS A 381 5.08 -9.33 10.01
N HIS A 382 4.40 -8.23 9.73
CA HIS A 382 4.86 -7.19 8.82
C HIS A 382 5.45 -6.06 9.67
N TYR A 383 6.76 -5.91 9.58
CA TYR A 383 7.47 -4.75 10.12
C TYR A 383 7.55 -3.66 9.06
N TYR A 384 7.17 -2.44 9.42
CA TYR A 384 7.27 -1.24 8.59
C TYR A 384 8.23 -0.25 9.22
N ARG A 385 9.14 0.31 8.42
CA ARG A 385 9.94 1.47 8.80
C ARG A 385 9.45 2.69 8.03
N ASP A 386 8.94 3.67 8.76
CA ASP A 386 8.59 4.96 8.19
C ASP A 386 9.84 5.69 7.63
N PRO A 387 9.81 6.19 6.38
CA PRO A 387 10.97 6.80 5.74
C PRO A 387 11.41 8.12 6.39
N LEU A 388 10.45 8.93 6.85
CA LEU A 388 10.65 10.30 7.32
C LEU A 388 11.15 10.38 8.77
N THR A 389 10.56 9.57 9.64
CA THR A 389 10.80 9.52 11.09
C THR A 389 11.81 8.44 11.47
N GLY A 390 11.90 7.35 10.68
CA GLY A 390 12.68 6.17 11.01
C GLY A 390 12.13 5.32 12.15
N VAL A 391 10.88 5.55 12.58
CA VAL A 391 10.17 4.68 13.52
C VAL A 391 9.88 3.33 12.86
N TRP A 392 9.83 2.27 13.68
CA TRP A 392 9.46 0.93 13.26
C TRP A 392 8.15 0.52 13.92
N ASP A 393 7.18 0.14 13.11
CA ASP A 393 5.88 -0.39 13.52
C ASP A 393 5.76 -1.86 13.11
N VAL A 394 4.81 -2.58 13.73
CA VAL A 394 4.56 -4.00 13.44
C VAL A 394 3.08 -4.33 13.41
N ASN A 395 2.62 -4.81 12.25
CA ASN A 395 1.30 -5.39 12.05
C ASN A 395 1.42 -6.92 11.90
N ARG A 396 0.31 -7.65 12.04
CA ARG A 396 0.27 -9.11 11.94
C ARG A 396 -0.80 -9.56 10.95
N LEU A 397 -0.49 -10.56 10.13
CA LEU A 397 -1.47 -11.12 9.19
C LEU A 397 -2.56 -11.93 9.92
N PRO A 398 -3.81 -11.92 9.44
CA PRO A 398 -4.97 -12.44 10.18
C PRO A 398 -5.14 -13.95 10.01
N VAL A 399 -4.33 -14.75 10.72
CA VAL A 399 -4.41 -16.20 10.63
C VAL A 399 -4.16 -16.86 11.99
N ASP A 400 -5.15 -17.60 12.51
CA ASP A 400 -5.03 -18.45 13.71
C ASP A 400 -4.63 -19.91 13.38
N THR A 401 -4.28 -20.20 12.12
CA THR A 401 -3.67 -21.47 11.71
C THR A 401 -2.14 -21.35 11.64
N PRO A 402 -1.38 -22.46 11.76
CA PRO A 402 0.08 -22.43 11.75
C PRO A 402 0.64 -21.80 10.46
N VAL A 403 1.73 -21.03 10.59
CA VAL A 403 2.44 -20.46 9.43
C VAL A 403 2.98 -21.57 8.51
N GLY A 404 3.03 -21.27 7.21
CA GLY A 404 3.55 -22.16 6.18
C GLY A 404 5.01 -21.85 5.83
N GLU A 405 5.32 -21.82 4.54
CA GLU A 405 6.65 -21.49 4.04
C GLU A 405 7.03 -20.02 4.30
N ARG A 406 8.33 -19.73 4.11
CA ARG A 406 8.85 -18.36 4.21
C ARG A 406 8.19 -17.45 3.17
N PRO A 407 7.78 -16.23 3.56
CA PRO A 407 6.96 -15.38 2.73
C PRO A 407 7.79 -14.51 1.77
N ARG A 408 7.07 -13.85 0.87
CA ARG A 408 7.49 -12.70 0.08
C ARG A 408 6.54 -11.53 0.27
N ILE A 409 7.01 -10.34 -0.04
CA ILE A 409 6.23 -9.11 0.00
C ILE A 409 6.57 -8.27 -1.24
N GLY A 410 5.55 -7.61 -1.78
CA GLY A 410 5.66 -6.57 -2.80
C GLY A 410 4.81 -5.37 -2.48
N VAL A 411 4.96 -4.34 -3.31
CA VAL A 411 4.26 -3.07 -3.20
C VAL A 411 3.86 -2.59 -4.60
N ASP A 412 2.64 -2.07 -4.74
CA ASP A 412 2.18 -1.46 -6.00
C ASP A 412 2.54 0.04 -6.09
N SER A 413 2.14 0.72 -7.17
CA SER A 413 2.39 2.15 -7.37
C SER A 413 1.62 3.06 -6.42
N GLN A 414 0.56 2.57 -5.77
CA GLN A 414 -0.22 3.32 -4.77
C GLN A 414 0.28 3.06 -3.34
N GLY A 415 1.28 2.18 -3.18
CA GLY A 415 1.88 1.84 -1.90
C GLY A 415 1.23 0.67 -1.18
N ASN A 416 0.20 0.03 -1.76
CA ASN A 416 -0.47 -1.13 -1.18
C ASN A 416 0.46 -2.34 -1.16
N LEU A 417 0.38 -3.13 -0.09
CA LEU A 417 1.29 -4.25 0.15
C LEU A 417 0.62 -5.57 -0.22
N PHE A 418 1.41 -6.49 -0.79
CA PHE A 418 0.97 -7.83 -1.15
C PHE A 418 1.94 -8.87 -0.60
N GLY A 419 1.44 -9.76 0.26
CA GLY A 419 2.20 -10.80 0.95
C GLY A 419 1.91 -12.16 0.33
N LEU A 420 2.94 -12.88 -0.10
CA LEU A 420 2.82 -14.20 -0.73
C LEU A 420 3.47 -15.29 0.12
N TYR A 421 2.78 -16.41 0.31
CA TYR A 421 3.33 -17.61 0.95
C TYR A 421 2.52 -18.84 0.53
N THR A 422 3.10 -20.02 0.71
CA THR A 422 2.35 -21.29 0.67
C THR A 422 2.02 -21.74 2.09
N GLN A 423 0.81 -22.22 2.33
CA GLN A 423 0.36 -22.69 3.65
C GLN A 423 -0.55 -23.90 3.48
N SER A 424 -0.13 -25.06 4.00
CA SER A 424 -0.79 -26.35 3.75
C SER A 424 -0.92 -26.64 2.25
N ASP A 425 0.17 -26.37 1.52
CA ASP A 425 0.33 -26.48 0.06
C ASP A 425 -0.53 -25.52 -0.79
N ASP A 426 -1.51 -24.82 -0.19
CA ASP A 426 -2.25 -23.73 -0.85
C ASP A 426 -1.32 -22.54 -1.16
N LEU A 427 -1.46 -21.90 -2.32
CA LEU A 427 -0.93 -20.55 -2.55
C LEU A 427 -1.82 -19.53 -1.86
N VAL A 428 -1.25 -18.66 -1.03
CA VAL A 428 -1.95 -17.58 -0.34
C VAL A 428 -1.42 -16.22 -0.79
N ILE A 429 -2.35 -15.33 -1.13
CA ILE A 429 -2.11 -13.91 -1.37
C ILE A 429 -2.82 -13.15 -0.25
N ALA A 430 -2.04 -12.47 0.58
CA ALA A 430 -2.53 -11.50 1.54
C ALA A 430 -2.27 -10.07 1.02
N GLY A 431 -3.03 -9.10 1.50
CA GLY A 431 -2.81 -7.68 1.18
C GLY A 431 -3.06 -6.76 2.36
N ALA A 432 -2.54 -5.53 2.27
CA ALA A 432 -2.85 -4.44 3.18
C ALA A 432 -2.82 -3.12 2.40
N GLU A 433 -3.91 -2.34 2.52
CA GLU A 433 -4.05 -1.04 1.86
C GLU A 433 -3.16 0.02 2.53
N LYS A 434 -2.60 0.94 1.72
CA LYS A 434 -1.92 2.14 2.21
C LYS A 434 -2.98 3.12 2.71
N ILE A 435 -2.87 3.56 3.97
CA ILE A 435 -3.78 4.54 4.57
C ILE A 435 -3.00 5.73 5.14
N THR A 436 -3.70 6.81 5.44
CA THR A 436 -3.11 8.00 6.08
C THR A 436 -2.36 7.60 7.36
N GLY A 437 -1.04 7.82 7.37
CA GLY A 437 -0.18 7.51 8.52
C GLY A 437 0.24 6.04 8.67
N GLY A 438 -0.07 5.14 7.74
CA GLY A 438 0.39 3.75 7.84
C GLY A 438 -0.26 2.78 6.87
N TYR A 439 -0.70 1.64 7.41
CA TYR A 439 -1.29 0.52 6.68
C TYR A 439 -2.53 0.00 7.39
N ALA A 440 -3.55 -0.35 6.61
CA ALA A 440 -4.72 -1.07 7.11
C ALA A 440 -4.32 -2.43 7.69
N ASP A 441 -5.26 -3.07 8.40
CA ASP A 441 -5.10 -4.46 8.80
C ASP A 441 -4.90 -5.34 7.57
N TRP A 442 -3.99 -6.31 7.68
CA TRP A 442 -3.78 -7.28 6.61
C TRP A 442 -5.01 -8.17 6.44
N GLU A 443 -5.24 -8.64 5.22
CA GLU A 443 -6.35 -9.53 4.86
C GLU A 443 -5.93 -10.60 3.84
N ILE A 444 -6.69 -11.69 3.75
CA ILE A 444 -6.44 -12.77 2.78
C ILE A 444 -7.27 -12.53 1.52
N LEU A 445 -6.63 -12.00 0.48
CA LEU A 445 -7.27 -11.63 -0.78
C LEU A 445 -7.59 -12.84 -1.65
N TYR A 446 -6.71 -13.85 -1.62
CA TYR A 446 -6.87 -15.04 -2.43
C TYR A 446 -6.16 -16.26 -1.82
N ARG A 447 -6.76 -17.43 -2.03
CA ARG A 447 -6.20 -18.73 -1.65
C ARG A 447 -6.51 -19.74 -2.76
N ASP A 448 -5.48 -20.25 -3.42
CA ASP A 448 -5.64 -21.35 -4.37
C ASP A 448 -5.60 -22.68 -3.63
N GLN A 449 -6.74 -23.38 -3.62
CA GLN A 449 -6.89 -24.75 -3.09
C GLN A 449 -7.17 -25.77 -4.20
N THR A 450 -6.94 -25.40 -5.45
CA THR A 450 -7.19 -26.26 -6.64
C THR A 450 -5.98 -27.10 -7.02
N ARG A 451 -4.79 -26.73 -6.53
CA ARG A 451 -3.49 -27.38 -6.74
C ARG A 451 -2.69 -27.35 -5.44
N ASN A 452 -1.79 -28.30 -5.27
CA ASN A 452 -0.78 -28.28 -4.21
C ASN A 452 0.51 -27.68 -4.79
N TYR A 453 1.09 -26.70 -4.12
CA TYR A 453 2.32 -26.01 -4.52
C TYR A 453 3.48 -26.33 -3.58
N THR A 454 4.71 -26.32 -4.13
CA THR A 454 5.93 -26.55 -3.37
C THR A 454 6.81 -25.31 -3.30
N GLY A 455 7.45 -25.08 -2.15
CA GLY A 455 8.37 -23.97 -1.92
C GLY A 455 7.69 -22.61 -1.71
N THR A 456 8.51 -21.55 -1.75
CA THR A 456 8.09 -20.16 -1.58
C THR A 456 7.69 -19.57 -2.95
N PRO A 457 6.48 -18.99 -3.10
CA PRO A 457 6.12 -18.23 -4.28
C PRO A 457 6.96 -16.96 -4.38
N LEU A 458 7.44 -16.63 -5.58
CA LEU A 458 8.29 -15.47 -5.87
C LEU A 458 7.54 -14.50 -6.78
N LEU A 459 7.77 -13.19 -6.66
CA LEU A 459 7.03 -12.18 -7.40
C LEU A 459 7.91 -11.24 -8.22
N ASP A 460 7.33 -10.73 -9.30
CA ASP A 460 7.88 -9.66 -10.12
C ASP A 460 7.47 -8.29 -9.56
N ASN A 461 8.26 -7.77 -8.61
CA ASN A 461 7.99 -6.47 -7.97
C ASN A 461 7.86 -5.32 -8.97
N LYS A 462 8.62 -5.34 -10.09
CA LYS A 462 8.55 -4.27 -11.09
C LYS A 462 7.20 -4.26 -11.81
N ARG A 463 6.69 -5.44 -12.18
CA ARG A 463 5.37 -5.58 -12.82
C ARG A 463 4.22 -5.17 -11.90
N LEU A 464 4.33 -5.52 -10.61
CA LEU A 464 3.35 -5.09 -9.60
C LEU A 464 3.28 -3.56 -9.50
N PHE A 465 4.45 -2.91 -9.41
CA PHE A 465 4.55 -1.45 -9.31
C PHE A 465 4.11 -0.73 -10.61
N ASP A 466 4.66 -1.12 -11.76
CA ASP A 466 4.45 -0.43 -13.03
C ASP A 466 3.04 -0.64 -13.63
N GLU A 467 2.43 -1.83 -13.45
CA GLU A 467 1.23 -2.26 -14.18
C GLU A 467 0.02 -2.61 -13.28
N GLY A 468 0.19 -2.67 -11.95
CA GLY A 468 -0.84 -3.24 -11.06
C GLY A 468 -1.09 -4.73 -11.32
N ILE A 469 -0.06 -5.45 -11.79
CA ILE A 469 -0.15 -6.89 -12.09
C ILE A 469 0.78 -7.67 -11.16
N LEU A 470 0.17 -8.35 -10.20
CA LEU A 470 0.83 -9.29 -9.31
C LEU A 470 1.15 -10.57 -10.09
N SER A 471 2.40 -10.67 -10.55
CA SER A 471 2.90 -11.82 -11.31
C SER A 471 3.77 -12.72 -10.43
N ILE A 472 3.36 -13.99 -10.29
CA ILE A 472 3.85 -14.94 -9.29
C ILE A 472 4.47 -16.18 -9.97
N PHE A 473 5.75 -16.42 -9.71
CA PHE A 473 6.46 -17.67 -10.00
C PHE A 473 6.20 -18.69 -8.87
N VAL A 474 5.61 -19.83 -9.20
CA VAL A 474 5.32 -20.93 -8.25
C VAL A 474 5.32 -22.28 -8.97
N GLN A 475 5.68 -23.37 -8.29
CA GLN A 475 5.74 -24.71 -8.88
C GLN A 475 4.77 -25.67 -8.17
N GLU A 476 4.05 -26.50 -8.92
CA GLU A 476 3.21 -27.57 -8.36
C GLU A 476 4.07 -28.61 -7.61
N GLU A 477 3.48 -29.27 -6.62
CA GLU A 477 4.03 -30.51 -6.06
C GLU A 477 4.16 -31.61 -7.13
N ALA A 478 5.13 -32.51 -6.95
CA ALA A 478 5.21 -33.70 -7.80
C ALA A 478 4.05 -34.67 -7.48
N THR A 479 3.53 -35.35 -8.51
CA THR A 479 2.44 -36.35 -8.38
C THR A 479 2.70 -37.47 -7.37
N SER A 480 3.96 -37.76 -7.05
CA SER A 480 4.35 -38.35 -5.77
C SER A 480 4.95 -37.27 -4.89
N SER A 481 4.31 -36.93 -3.77
CA SER A 481 4.81 -35.90 -2.83
C SER A 481 6.19 -36.23 -2.23
N HIS A 482 6.63 -37.49 -2.36
CA HIS A 482 7.92 -37.96 -1.86
C HIS A 482 8.69 -38.76 -2.94
N PRO A 483 9.20 -38.11 -4.00
CA PRO A 483 9.85 -38.83 -5.10
C PRO A 483 11.23 -39.35 -4.63
N THR A 484 11.52 -40.64 -4.86
CA THR A 484 12.80 -41.27 -4.44
C THR A 484 13.96 -41.02 -5.40
N ASN A 485 13.65 -40.52 -6.59
CA ASN A 485 14.56 -40.03 -7.62
C ASN A 485 14.13 -38.59 -7.99
N PRO A 486 14.97 -37.76 -8.63
CA PRO A 486 14.49 -36.51 -9.21
C PRO A 486 13.34 -36.76 -10.18
N THR A 487 12.42 -35.82 -10.25
CA THR A 487 11.25 -35.84 -11.14
C THR A 487 10.93 -34.42 -11.60
N GLY A 488 9.90 -34.25 -12.43
CA GLY A 488 9.37 -32.94 -12.80
C GLY A 488 7.94 -32.71 -12.33
N SER A 489 7.58 -31.44 -12.20
CA SER A 489 6.20 -30.96 -12.07
C SER A 489 6.00 -29.66 -12.85
N PRO A 490 4.75 -29.24 -13.11
CA PRO A 490 4.46 -27.95 -13.72
C PRO A 490 5.00 -26.76 -12.91
N LEU A 491 5.76 -25.91 -13.59
CA LEU A 491 6.08 -24.56 -13.15
C LEU A 491 5.02 -23.61 -13.71
N HIS A 492 4.58 -22.64 -12.91
CA HIS A 492 3.57 -21.65 -13.24
C HIS A 492 4.09 -20.23 -13.05
N ILE A 493 3.74 -19.37 -14.00
CA ILE A 493 3.66 -17.92 -13.81
C ILE A 493 2.17 -17.57 -13.76
N LEU A 494 1.67 -17.30 -12.56
CA LEU A 494 0.30 -16.86 -12.33
C LEU A 494 0.25 -15.34 -12.36
N GLU A 495 -0.82 -14.77 -12.88
CA GLU A 495 -1.07 -13.33 -12.87
C GLU A 495 -2.39 -12.99 -12.24
N PHE A 496 -2.39 -11.94 -11.44
CA PHE A 496 -3.57 -11.33 -10.88
C PHE A 496 -3.55 -9.83 -11.16
N ARG A 497 -4.69 -9.28 -11.55
CA ARG A 497 -4.91 -7.83 -11.51
C ARG A 497 -5.10 -7.45 -10.06
N THR A 498 -4.30 -6.53 -9.55
CA THR A 498 -4.65 -5.82 -8.32
C THR A 498 -5.78 -4.86 -8.67
N VAL A 499 -6.87 -4.95 -7.93
CA VAL A 499 -7.95 -3.97 -7.95
C VAL A 499 -7.83 -3.27 -6.62
N VAL A 500 -7.16 -2.12 -6.66
CA VAL A 500 -7.48 -1.08 -5.68
C VAL A 500 -8.91 -0.64 -6.00
N PRO A 501 -9.81 -0.51 -5.01
CA PRO A 501 -11.07 0.17 -5.26
C PRO A 501 -10.77 1.56 -5.81
N GLU A 502 -11.15 1.81 -7.07
CA GLU A 502 -11.31 3.18 -7.54
C GLU A 502 -12.23 3.91 -6.55
N PRO A 503 -11.95 5.19 -6.20
CA PRO A 503 -12.94 5.98 -5.48
C PRO A 503 -14.27 5.90 -6.25
N PRO A 504 -15.42 5.72 -5.58
CA PRO A 504 -16.67 5.45 -6.29
C PRO A 504 -16.88 6.51 -7.37
N THR A 505 -17.13 6.07 -8.61
CA THR A 505 -17.50 6.99 -9.68
C THR A 505 -18.92 7.48 -9.41
N TYR A 506 -19.02 8.53 -8.60
CA TYR A 506 -20.26 9.22 -8.29
C TYR A 506 -20.85 9.86 -9.55
N GLY A 507 -22.17 9.89 -9.62
CA GLY A 507 -22.93 10.50 -10.71
C GLY A 507 -22.97 12.02 -10.65
N THR A 508 -24.07 12.61 -11.07
CA THR A 508 -24.21 14.07 -11.15
C THR A 508 -24.57 14.65 -9.79
N LEU A 509 -24.05 15.85 -9.48
CA LEU A 509 -24.46 16.61 -8.29
C LEU A 509 -25.94 16.99 -8.40
N ILE A 510 -26.75 16.55 -7.44
CA ILE A 510 -28.19 16.88 -7.37
C ILE A 510 -28.50 18.00 -6.38
N ALA A 511 -27.67 18.19 -5.35
CA ALA A 511 -27.75 19.31 -4.42
C ALA A 511 -26.37 19.60 -3.80
N GLY A 512 -26.05 20.88 -3.58
CA GLY A 512 -24.78 21.28 -2.95
C GLY A 512 -24.79 22.64 -2.26
N TRP A 513 -24.05 22.73 -1.15
CA TRP A 513 -23.80 23.90 -0.32
C TRP A 513 -22.32 24.30 -0.40
N ALA A 514 -21.97 25.06 -1.44
CA ALA A 514 -20.70 25.76 -1.58
C ALA A 514 -20.78 27.22 -1.09
N THR A 515 -21.99 27.72 -0.84
CA THR A 515 -22.23 28.96 -0.10
C THR A 515 -23.39 28.78 0.87
N TRP A 516 -23.32 29.51 1.99
CA TRP A 516 -24.13 29.29 3.19
C TRP A 516 -24.91 30.55 3.54
N ASP A 517 -26.18 30.62 3.14
CA ASP A 517 -27.05 31.80 3.34
C ASP A 517 -27.55 31.98 4.79
N SER A 518 -27.44 30.94 5.61
CA SER A 518 -27.94 30.92 6.99
C SER A 518 -27.20 29.92 7.86
N GLY A 519 -26.75 30.35 9.05
CA GLY A 519 -26.15 29.46 10.04
C GLY A 519 -27.13 28.50 10.71
N ALA A 520 -28.44 28.70 10.57
CA ALA A 520 -29.45 27.88 11.26
C ALA A 520 -30.24 26.99 10.30
N THR A 521 -30.58 27.51 9.13
CA THR A 521 -31.41 26.86 8.10
C THR A 521 -30.87 27.12 6.69
N PRO A 522 -29.65 26.64 6.35
CA PRO A 522 -29.04 26.95 5.06
C PRO A 522 -29.79 26.29 3.89
N THR A 523 -29.89 26.99 2.76
CA THR A 523 -30.45 26.47 1.51
C THR A 523 -29.35 26.01 0.55
N ALA A 524 -29.62 24.99 -0.28
CA ALA A 524 -28.63 24.50 -1.23
C ALA A 524 -28.33 25.57 -2.29
N SER A 525 -27.05 25.94 -2.40
CA SER A 525 -26.53 26.90 -3.39
C SER A 525 -26.56 26.38 -4.84
N VAL A 526 -26.56 25.06 -5.00
CA VAL A 526 -26.63 24.35 -6.29
C VAL A 526 -27.68 23.25 -6.15
N THR A 527 -28.54 23.08 -7.16
CA THR A 527 -29.54 22.00 -7.25
C THR A 527 -29.77 21.58 -8.70
N ALA A 528 -29.94 20.29 -8.94
CA ALA A 528 -30.46 19.78 -10.20
C ALA A 528 -31.93 20.20 -10.43
N ALA A 529 -32.38 20.15 -11.67
CA ALA A 529 -33.72 20.52 -12.08
C ALA A 529 -34.77 19.62 -11.42
N GLY A 530 -35.73 20.23 -10.73
CA GLY A 530 -36.73 19.50 -9.93
C GLY A 530 -36.24 19.07 -8.55
N VAL A 531 -34.96 19.20 -8.21
CA VAL A 531 -34.46 18.90 -6.86
C VAL A 531 -34.52 20.14 -5.98
N THR A 532 -34.87 19.97 -4.71
CA THR A 532 -34.72 21.02 -3.70
C THR A 532 -33.89 20.49 -2.53
N GLY A 533 -32.82 21.21 -2.18
CA GLY A 533 -32.00 20.94 -1.00
C GLY A 533 -32.18 22.04 0.05
N SER A 534 -32.36 21.64 1.31
CA SER A 534 -32.33 22.54 2.47
C SER A 534 -31.67 21.83 3.65
N ALA A 535 -31.18 22.57 4.62
CA ALA A 535 -30.60 21.99 5.82
C ALA A 535 -31.06 22.71 7.09
N VAL A 536 -30.96 22.00 8.22
CA VAL A 536 -31.25 22.52 9.56
C VAL A 536 -30.12 22.13 10.49
N THR A 537 -29.59 23.10 11.23
CA THR A 537 -28.49 22.86 12.17
C THR A 537 -28.97 22.78 13.62
N THR A 538 -28.27 21.99 14.45
CA THR A 538 -28.43 21.99 15.92
C THR A 538 -27.06 21.93 16.60
N THR A 539 -26.96 22.34 17.87
CA THR A 539 -25.67 22.42 18.59
C THR A 539 -25.81 22.13 20.08
N GLU A 540 -24.78 21.53 20.66
CA GLU A 540 -24.60 21.44 22.11
C GLU A 540 -23.83 22.67 22.64
N GLY A 541 -24.45 23.86 22.60
CA GLY A 541 -23.85 25.08 23.19
C GLY A 541 -24.23 26.38 22.46
N LEU A 542 -23.33 26.85 21.61
CA LEU A 542 -23.53 28.02 20.73
C LEU A 542 -24.00 27.57 19.34
N ASN A 543 -24.85 28.37 18.70
CA ASN A 543 -25.34 28.09 17.34
C ASN A 543 -24.19 28.04 16.33
N TRP A 544 -24.39 27.32 15.21
CA TRP A 544 -23.53 27.43 14.03
C TRP A 544 -23.56 28.85 13.43
N HIS A 545 -22.49 29.22 12.72
CA HIS A 545 -22.31 30.54 12.11
C HIS A 545 -21.84 30.43 10.65
N THR A 546 -22.14 31.42 9.80
CA THR A 546 -21.62 31.54 8.42
C THR A 546 -20.51 32.60 8.33
N THR A 547 -19.85 32.84 9.46
CA THR A 547 -18.85 33.89 9.61
C THR A 547 -17.46 33.39 9.28
N ASP A 548 -16.77 34.18 8.46
CA ASP A 548 -15.31 34.18 8.30
C ASP A 548 -14.70 33.02 7.48
N GLY A 549 -14.15 33.38 6.32
CA GLY A 549 -13.53 32.49 5.32
C GLY A 549 -12.20 31.85 5.73
N ARG A 550 -11.84 31.82 7.03
CA ARG A 550 -10.67 31.08 7.54
C ARG A 550 -10.79 29.56 7.38
N GLY A 551 -12.01 29.02 7.26
CA GLY A 551 -12.28 27.59 7.01
C GLY A 551 -12.94 27.27 5.68
N ALA A 552 -13.00 28.22 4.73
CA ALA A 552 -13.52 27.98 3.37
C ALA A 552 -12.49 27.21 2.52
N SER A 553 -12.91 26.32 1.63
CA SER A 553 -11.98 25.62 0.74
C SER A 553 -11.59 26.43 -0.50
N ALA A 554 -10.46 26.06 -1.11
CA ALA A 554 -9.89 26.67 -2.30
C ALA A 554 -9.56 25.66 -3.43
N ASP A 555 -9.89 24.38 -3.25
CA ASP A 555 -9.68 23.30 -4.24
C ASP A 555 -10.63 23.39 -5.46
N GLY A 556 -11.91 23.64 -5.21
CA GLY A 556 -12.99 23.59 -6.20
C GLY A 556 -13.74 22.25 -6.24
N ASP A 557 -13.49 21.37 -5.29
CA ASP A 557 -14.05 20.02 -5.21
C ASP A 557 -15.10 19.92 -4.08
N TRP A 558 -16.00 18.93 -4.19
CA TRP A 558 -17.01 18.63 -3.18
C TRP A 558 -16.58 17.37 -2.43
N GLY A 559 -15.92 17.49 -1.28
CA GLY A 559 -15.10 16.41 -0.73
C GLY A 559 -14.15 15.90 -1.81
N THR A 560 -14.11 14.58 -2.04
CA THR A 560 -13.29 14.00 -3.13
C THR A 560 -13.95 14.05 -4.52
N PHE A 561 -15.11 14.71 -4.68
CA PHE A 561 -15.88 14.72 -5.93
C PHE A 561 -15.65 16.00 -6.75
N ALA A 562 -14.84 15.87 -7.80
CA ALA A 562 -14.50 16.91 -8.77
C ALA A 562 -15.52 17.00 -9.93
N GLY A 563 -16.81 17.16 -9.62
CA GLY A 563 -17.89 17.18 -10.62
C GLY A 563 -18.45 18.56 -10.98
N PRO A 564 -19.17 18.68 -12.11
CA PRO A 564 -19.82 19.93 -12.50
C PRO A 564 -21.12 20.19 -11.71
N PRO A 565 -21.41 21.44 -11.33
CA PRO A 565 -20.49 22.58 -11.32
C PRO A 565 -19.43 22.42 -10.21
N THR A 566 -18.21 22.88 -10.46
CA THR A 566 -17.14 22.95 -9.45
C THR A 566 -17.63 23.71 -8.21
N ALA A 567 -17.15 23.31 -7.04
CA ALA A 567 -17.46 23.93 -5.77
C ALA A 567 -16.87 25.34 -5.64
N SER A 568 -17.14 26.04 -4.52
CA SER A 568 -16.57 27.37 -4.32
C SER A 568 -15.06 27.27 -4.10
N THR A 569 -14.34 28.25 -4.63
CA THR A 569 -12.90 28.47 -4.39
C THR A 569 -12.65 29.82 -3.70
N VAL A 570 -13.72 30.47 -3.21
CA VAL A 570 -13.68 31.84 -2.68
C VAL A 570 -13.28 31.81 -1.20
N ALA A 571 -11.99 31.65 -0.94
CA ALA A 571 -11.45 31.56 0.41
C ALA A 571 -10.74 32.84 0.90
N GLY A 572 -10.61 32.98 2.24
CA GLY A 572 -9.71 33.95 2.88
C GLY A 572 -10.34 34.87 3.94
N ASP A 573 -9.48 35.62 4.64
CA ASP A 573 -9.86 36.54 5.72
C ASP A 573 -10.85 37.63 5.25
N GLY A 574 -11.94 37.80 6.00
CA GLY A 574 -13.00 38.77 5.72
C GLY A 574 -14.02 38.35 4.67
N VAL A 575 -13.85 37.20 4.02
CA VAL A 575 -14.90 36.52 3.24
C VAL A 575 -15.96 35.96 4.20
N GLN A 576 -17.21 35.87 3.79
CA GLN A 576 -18.34 35.40 4.60
C GLN A 576 -19.27 34.53 3.75
N ASN A 577 -19.99 33.60 4.38
CA ASN A 577 -20.93 32.67 3.75
C ASN A 577 -20.29 31.62 2.81
N GLU A 578 -18.99 31.34 2.94
CA GLU A 578 -18.26 30.32 2.17
C GLU A 578 -17.80 29.17 3.10
N ASN A 579 -18.48 28.96 4.23
CA ASN A 579 -18.37 27.80 5.12
C ASN A 579 -19.46 27.88 6.21
N LEU A 580 -19.57 26.82 7.01
CA LEU A 580 -20.37 26.74 8.22
C LEU A 580 -19.49 26.40 9.44
N GLU A 581 -19.39 27.33 10.40
CA GLU A 581 -18.59 27.24 11.62
C GLU A 581 -19.35 26.58 12.78
N LEU A 582 -18.81 25.49 13.33
CA LEU A 582 -19.13 24.95 14.65
C LEU A 582 -18.11 25.49 15.66
N PRO A 583 -18.50 26.44 16.54
CA PRO A 583 -17.55 27.16 17.37
C PRO A 583 -17.01 26.33 18.54
N ASN A 584 -15.80 26.68 18.99
CA ASN A 584 -15.00 26.03 20.05
C ASN A 584 -15.64 25.90 21.45
N ALA A 585 -16.85 26.41 21.64
CA ALA A 585 -17.62 26.34 22.88
C ALA A 585 -18.68 25.23 22.84
N THR A 586 -18.51 24.23 21.97
CA THR A 586 -19.42 23.10 21.78
C THR A 586 -18.70 21.76 21.97
N THR A 587 -19.43 20.77 22.47
CA THR A 587 -19.00 19.35 22.51
C THR A 587 -19.29 18.61 21.21
N GLY A 588 -20.20 19.17 20.41
CA GLY A 588 -20.69 18.63 19.16
C GLY A 588 -21.82 19.48 18.58
N GLY A 589 -22.25 19.11 17.38
CA GLY A 589 -23.32 19.78 16.66
C GLY A 589 -23.75 18.96 15.45
N THR A 590 -24.96 19.19 14.95
CA THR A 590 -25.50 18.45 13.81
C THR A 590 -25.94 19.37 12.68
N ILE A 591 -25.90 18.83 11.47
CA ILE A 591 -26.55 19.38 10.28
C ILE A 591 -27.42 18.27 9.70
N THR A 592 -28.71 18.53 9.53
CA THR A 592 -29.64 17.64 8.83
C THR A 592 -29.92 18.22 7.45
N PHE A 593 -29.48 17.54 6.39
CA PHE A 593 -29.67 17.92 5.00
C PHE A 593 -30.90 17.19 4.43
N THR A 594 -31.95 17.93 4.14
CA THR A 594 -33.18 17.44 3.50
C THR A 594 -33.08 17.63 1.99
N ILE A 595 -33.15 16.53 1.24
CA ILE A 595 -33.30 16.49 -0.22
C ILE A 595 -34.71 16.07 -0.57
N THR A 596 -35.37 16.75 -1.50
CA THR A 596 -36.69 16.38 -2.05
C THR A 596 -36.63 16.28 -3.57
N ASN A 597 -37.08 15.15 -4.12
CA ASN A 597 -37.24 14.94 -5.56
C ASN A 597 -38.60 15.50 -6.01
N ASN A 598 -38.63 16.69 -6.62
CA ASN A 598 -39.81 17.26 -7.29
C ASN A 598 -39.70 17.15 -8.83
N GLY A 599 -38.83 16.26 -9.32
CA GLY A 599 -38.59 16.02 -10.74
C GLY A 599 -39.66 15.17 -11.41
N THR A 600 -39.30 14.52 -12.52
CA THR A 600 -40.19 13.60 -13.26
C THR A 600 -39.71 12.16 -13.28
N GLU A 601 -38.49 11.90 -12.85
CA GLU A 601 -37.85 10.58 -12.77
C GLU A 601 -37.32 10.34 -11.35
N ASP A 602 -37.11 9.08 -10.99
CA ASP A 602 -36.54 8.69 -9.70
C ASP A 602 -35.02 8.98 -9.68
N LEU A 603 -34.46 9.27 -8.50
CA LEU A 603 -33.03 9.56 -8.34
C LEU A 603 -32.32 8.42 -7.60
N GLU A 604 -31.35 7.77 -8.23
CA GLU A 604 -30.52 6.73 -7.60
C GLU A 604 -29.32 7.38 -6.89
N LEU A 605 -29.48 7.70 -5.60
CA LEU A 605 -28.48 8.40 -4.79
C LEU A 605 -27.22 7.53 -4.62
N ASP A 606 -26.03 8.08 -4.84
CA ASP A 606 -24.79 7.29 -4.86
C ASP A 606 -23.62 7.88 -4.03
N GLY A 607 -23.62 9.18 -3.73
CA GLY A 607 -22.62 9.81 -2.87
C GLY A 607 -23.13 10.94 -1.97
N PHE A 608 -22.47 11.09 -0.82
CA PHE A 608 -22.55 12.24 0.08
C PHE A 608 -21.13 12.76 0.33
N HIS A 609 -20.90 14.04 0.15
CA HIS A 609 -19.57 14.66 0.15
C HIS A 609 -19.54 15.90 1.03
N PHE A 610 -18.38 16.20 1.64
CA PHE A 610 -18.12 17.46 2.34
C PHE A 610 -16.62 17.66 2.59
N ASN A 611 -16.19 18.91 2.71
CA ASN A 611 -14.86 19.27 3.18
C ASN A 611 -14.96 19.62 4.67
N ALA A 612 -14.01 19.14 5.48
CA ALA A 612 -13.93 19.44 6.90
C ALA A 612 -12.60 20.11 7.27
N TYR A 613 -12.65 21.12 8.14
CA TYR A 613 -11.46 21.87 8.57
C TYR A 613 -11.48 22.11 10.08
N ALA A 614 -10.70 21.37 10.86
CA ALA A 614 -10.54 21.64 12.29
C ALA A 614 -9.32 22.54 12.54
N PHE A 615 -9.51 23.71 13.15
CA PHE A 615 -8.39 24.63 13.35
C PHE A 615 -7.30 24.04 14.27
N ARG A 616 -7.72 23.37 15.34
CA ARG A 616 -6.87 22.99 16.48
C ARG A 616 -7.44 21.76 17.22
N PRO A 617 -6.62 21.00 17.98
CA PRO A 617 -6.97 19.64 18.44
C PRO A 617 -8.32 19.44 19.13
N LYS A 618 -8.77 20.40 19.95
CA LYS A 618 -9.99 20.33 20.76
C LYS A 618 -11.33 20.61 20.04
N ALA A 619 -11.31 20.81 18.72
CA ALA A 619 -12.54 20.95 17.95
C ALA A 619 -13.32 19.63 17.95
N ALA A 620 -14.61 19.66 17.63
CA ALA A 620 -15.38 18.44 17.42
C ALA A 620 -14.87 17.73 16.15
N ARG A 621 -14.21 16.58 16.30
CA ARG A 621 -13.43 15.93 15.22
C ARG A 621 -13.82 14.47 14.97
N ALA A 622 -14.80 13.97 15.73
CA ALA A 622 -15.54 12.75 15.39
C ALA A 622 -16.86 13.13 14.70
N TYR A 623 -17.38 12.29 13.81
CA TYR A 623 -18.66 12.46 13.15
C TYR A 623 -19.41 11.14 12.89
N GLU A 624 -20.74 11.21 12.82
CA GLU A 624 -21.61 10.16 12.30
C GLU A 624 -22.43 10.73 11.12
N LEU A 625 -22.49 9.99 10.02
CA LEU A 625 -23.37 10.25 8.88
C LEU A 625 -24.45 9.17 8.83
N SER A 626 -25.72 9.56 8.73
CA SER A 626 -26.86 8.63 8.74
C SER A 626 -28.06 9.14 7.93
N VAL A 627 -28.93 8.22 7.51
CA VAL A 627 -30.30 8.54 7.08
C VAL A 627 -31.18 8.61 8.32
N ALA A 628 -31.69 9.80 8.64
CA ALA A 628 -32.44 10.08 9.87
C ALA A 628 -33.96 9.99 9.70
N SER A 629 -34.48 10.33 8.51
CA SER A 629 -35.90 10.21 8.16
C SER A 629 -36.10 10.37 6.65
N GLY A 630 -37.31 10.08 6.18
CA GLY A 630 -37.72 10.23 4.79
C GLY A 630 -38.29 8.95 4.19
N ASP A 631 -38.21 8.87 2.87
CA ASP A 631 -38.65 7.73 2.05
C ASP A 631 -37.52 6.72 1.78
N ILE A 632 -36.26 7.08 2.06
CA ILE A 632 -35.12 6.17 2.15
C ILE A 632 -35.05 5.56 3.56
N SER A 633 -34.69 4.28 3.67
CA SER A 633 -34.64 3.55 4.93
C SER A 633 -33.59 4.10 5.89
N ASN A 634 -34.02 4.46 7.10
CA ASN A 634 -33.16 4.91 8.19
C ASN A 634 -31.99 3.94 8.47
N GLY A 635 -30.78 4.46 8.58
CA GLY A 635 -29.57 3.70 8.88
C GLY A 635 -28.34 4.58 9.04
N VAL A 636 -27.32 4.07 9.74
CA VAL A 636 -26.00 4.72 9.80
C VAL A 636 -25.25 4.38 8.52
N ILE A 637 -24.72 5.39 7.85
CA ILE A 637 -23.83 5.28 6.68
C ILE A 637 -22.39 5.13 7.16
N TYR A 638 -21.98 5.97 8.11
CA TYR A 638 -20.63 5.98 8.66
C TYR A 638 -20.61 6.49 10.10
N THR A 639 -19.78 5.90 10.95
CA THR A 639 -19.40 6.44 12.26
C THR A 639 -17.88 6.48 12.33
N SER A 640 -17.31 7.65 12.57
CA SER A 640 -15.86 7.87 12.62
C SER A 640 -15.23 7.31 13.90
N ALA A 641 -13.90 7.22 13.89
CA ALA A 641 -13.13 7.17 15.14
C ALA A 641 -13.19 8.52 15.88
N ASP A 642 -12.83 8.52 17.17
CA ASP A 642 -12.52 9.76 17.90
C ASP A 642 -11.34 10.47 17.20
N ASP A 643 -11.46 11.78 17.00
CA ASP A 643 -10.41 12.62 16.41
C ASP A 643 -9.99 12.26 14.97
N GLU A 644 -10.86 11.62 14.19
CA GLU A 644 -10.61 11.23 12.80
C GLU A 644 -10.35 12.44 11.87
N ILE A 645 -11.17 13.50 11.99
CA ILE A 645 -10.95 14.74 11.21
C ILE A 645 -9.62 15.35 11.65
N THR A 646 -8.68 15.58 10.74
CA THR A 646 -7.35 16.12 11.01
C THR A 646 -7.41 17.58 11.47
N HIS A 647 -6.29 18.13 11.94
CA HIS A 647 -6.24 19.54 12.34
C HIS A 647 -5.00 20.27 11.84
N VAL A 648 -5.16 21.55 11.49
CA VAL A 648 -4.04 22.40 11.02
C VAL A 648 -3.19 23.00 12.15
N ALA A 649 -3.45 22.63 13.41
CA ALA A 649 -2.70 23.09 14.59
C ALA A 649 -2.62 24.63 14.75
N GLY A 650 -3.58 25.36 14.16
CA GLY A 650 -3.65 26.81 14.13
C GLY A 650 -2.92 27.49 12.98
N ALA A 651 -2.43 26.72 11.99
CA ALA A 651 -1.97 27.26 10.71
C ALA A 651 -3.15 27.74 9.85
N TRP A 652 -2.92 28.69 8.95
CA TRP A 652 -3.91 29.15 7.99
C TRP A 652 -3.57 28.60 6.61
N ASP A 653 -4.36 27.63 6.16
CA ASP A 653 -4.18 26.99 4.86
C ASP A 653 -5.55 26.50 4.34
N ASN A 654 -6.07 27.15 3.30
CA ASN A 654 -7.37 26.86 2.70
C ASN A 654 -7.33 25.68 1.69
N TYR A 655 -6.22 24.94 1.65
CA TYR A 655 -6.06 23.68 0.89
C TYR A 655 -5.77 22.48 1.82
N ALA A 656 -5.91 22.66 3.13
CA ALA A 656 -5.61 21.64 4.14
C ALA A 656 -6.89 21.14 4.83
N HIS A 657 -7.95 21.00 4.04
CA HIS A 657 -9.20 20.35 4.43
C HIS A 657 -9.06 18.83 4.34
N ASP A 658 -9.86 18.12 5.12
CA ASP A 658 -10.13 16.72 4.86
C ASP A 658 -11.27 16.64 3.84
N ASP A 659 -10.96 16.09 2.67
CA ASP A 659 -11.90 15.89 1.57
C ASP A 659 -12.63 14.55 1.78
N ILE A 660 -13.88 14.59 2.23
CA ILE A 660 -14.60 13.42 2.72
C ILE A 660 -15.76 13.08 1.78
N SER A 661 -15.79 11.83 1.31
CA SER A 661 -16.87 11.28 0.48
C SER A 661 -17.31 9.91 0.99
N HIS A 662 -18.62 9.71 1.10
CA HIS A 662 -19.24 8.45 1.50
C HIS A 662 -20.18 7.93 0.41
N SER A 663 -20.07 6.64 0.06
CA SER A 663 -20.99 6.03 -0.90
C SER A 663 -22.34 5.71 -0.28
N LEU A 664 -23.41 6.07 -1.01
CA LEU A 664 -24.79 5.76 -0.66
C LEU A 664 -25.27 4.43 -1.27
N LEU A 665 -24.47 3.80 -2.14
CA LEU A 665 -24.78 2.51 -2.78
C LEU A 665 -24.85 1.33 -1.79
N GLY A 666 -24.33 1.51 -0.56
CA GLY A 666 -24.40 0.53 0.53
C GLY A 666 -25.69 0.59 1.37
N LEU A 667 -26.59 1.53 1.10
CA LEU A 667 -27.88 1.63 1.78
C LEU A 667 -28.81 0.44 1.44
N ALA A 668 -29.81 0.19 2.29
CA ALA A 668 -30.81 -0.85 2.05
C ALA A 668 -31.69 -0.56 0.82
N ASP A 669 -31.91 0.72 0.56
CA ASP A 669 -32.51 1.34 -0.61
C ASP A 669 -31.82 2.71 -0.83
N ASN A 670 -31.64 3.10 -2.09
CA ASN A 670 -31.01 4.39 -2.44
C ASN A 670 -31.77 5.13 -3.56
N THR A 671 -32.92 4.61 -3.99
CA THR A 671 -33.79 5.24 -5.00
C THR A 671 -34.78 6.20 -4.34
N LEU A 672 -34.59 7.50 -4.55
CA LEU A 672 -35.50 8.54 -4.09
C LEU A 672 -36.58 8.79 -5.16
N GLU A 673 -37.74 8.14 -4.98
CA GLU A 673 -38.88 8.21 -5.90
C GLU A 673 -39.38 9.64 -6.14
N VAL A 674 -40.03 9.88 -7.29
CA VAL A 674 -40.68 11.17 -7.62
C VAL A 674 -41.69 11.59 -6.55
N GLY A 675 -41.45 12.76 -5.96
CA GLY A 675 -42.23 13.34 -4.86
C GLY A 675 -41.72 12.96 -3.47
N GLY A 676 -40.72 12.09 -3.37
CA GLY A 676 -40.12 11.64 -2.12
C GLY A 676 -39.09 12.62 -1.55
N SER A 677 -38.77 12.45 -0.27
CA SER A 677 -37.77 13.23 0.46
C SER A 677 -36.90 12.37 1.38
N VAL A 678 -35.63 12.74 1.57
CA VAL A 678 -34.70 12.10 2.50
C VAL A 678 -33.97 13.14 3.35
N ASP A 679 -33.77 12.82 4.64
CA ASP A 679 -33.01 13.60 5.61
C ASP A 679 -31.70 12.87 5.95
N PHE A 680 -30.57 13.40 5.48
CA PHE A 680 -29.23 12.96 5.91
C PHE A 680 -28.78 13.75 7.14
N LEU A 681 -28.48 13.07 8.23
CA LEU A 681 -27.94 13.66 9.45
C LEU A 681 -26.43 13.46 9.50
N LEU A 682 -25.70 14.58 9.50
CA LEU A 682 -24.27 14.65 9.80
C LEU A 682 -24.11 15.21 11.23
N ALA A 683 -23.56 14.43 12.15
CA ALA A 683 -23.51 14.71 13.57
C ALA A 683 -22.08 14.65 14.12
N PHE A 684 -21.53 15.80 14.51
CA PHE A 684 -20.18 15.94 15.06
C PHE A 684 -20.13 15.80 16.58
N SER A 685 -19.04 15.24 17.09
CA SER A 685 -18.75 15.07 18.53
C SER A 685 -17.24 15.14 18.82
N SER A 686 -16.79 14.69 19.99
CA SER A 686 -15.41 14.78 20.53
C SER A 686 -14.87 16.17 20.91
N GLY A 687 -15.65 17.25 20.77
CA GLY A 687 -15.19 18.60 21.14
C GLY A 687 -15.04 18.80 22.65
N ASP A 688 -14.04 19.56 23.12
CA ASP A 688 -13.84 19.83 24.56
C ASP A 688 -14.93 20.72 25.17
N GLY A 689 -15.61 21.54 24.36
CA GLY A 689 -16.61 22.52 24.79
C GLY A 689 -16.11 23.60 25.77
N ASP A 690 -14.80 23.78 25.94
CA ASP A 690 -14.23 24.65 26.98
C ASP A 690 -14.22 26.16 26.62
N GLY A 691 -14.54 26.50 25.37
CA GLY A 691 -14.65 27.88 24.87
C GLY A 691 -13.32 28.64 24.86
N SER A 692 -12.19 27.98 25.11
CA SER A 692 -10.85 28.57 25.10
C SER A 692 -10.15 28.33 23.76
N GLY A 693 -9.08 29.09 23.50
CA GLY A 693 -8.07 28.72 22.49
C GLY A 693 -8.43 28.85 21.00
N GLY A 694 -9.68 29.04 20.59
CA GLY A 694 -10.09 29.04 19.18
C GLY A 694 -9.88 27.67 18.53
N HIS A 695 -10.76 26.74 18.85
CA HIS A 695 -10.75 25.34 18.43
C HIS A 695 -12.03 25.05 17.64
N ASP A 696 -12.18 25.78 16.55
CA ASP A 696 -13.38 25.80 15.73
C ASP A 696 -13.27 24.71 14.64
N LEU A 697 -14.40 24.12 14.25
CA LEU A 697 -14.55 23.24 13.10
C LEU A 697 -15.34 24.00 12.04
N TRP A 698 -14.89 23.97 10.79
CA TRP A 698 -15.69 24.42 9.66
C TRP A 698 -16.03 23.26 8.73
N ILE A 699 -17.25 23.31 8.20
CA ILE A 699 -17.74 22.42 7.14
C ILE A 699 -18.01 23.27 5.91
N ASP A 700 -17.58 22.79 4.75
CA ASP A 700 -17.73 23.47 3.47
C ASP A 700 -17.96 22.49 2.31
N ASN A 701 -18.32 23.01 1.14
CA ASN A 701 -18.48 22.27 -0.11
C ASN A 701 -19.22 20.92 0.06
N VAL A 702 -20.38 20.95 0.73
CA VAL A 702 -21.21 19.75 0.95
C VAL A 702 -22.00 19.44 -0.33
N ALA A 703 -22.01 18.19 -0.79
CA ALA A 703 -22.81 17.75 -1.94
C ALA A 703 -23.50 16.40 -1.71
N ILE A 704 -24.62 16.19 -2.43
CA ILE A 704 -25.23 14.88 -2.65
C ILE A 704 -25.26 14.65 -4.17
N THR A 705 -24.83 13.46 -4.57
CA THR A 705 -24.79 12.98 -5.95
C THR A 705 -25.83 11.88 -6.19
N ALA A 706 -26.21 11.70 -7.45
CA ALA A 706 -27.04 10.59 -7.89
C ALA A 706 -26.63 10.10 -9.28
N VAL A 707 -26.79 8.81 -9.55
CA VAL A 707 -26.74 8.24 -10.89
C VAL A 707 -27.94 8.77 -11.68
N VAL A 708 -27.69 9.76 -12.53
CA VAL A 708 -28.64 10.20 -13.55
C VAL A 708 -28.53 9.21 -14.71
N HIS A 709 -29.63 8.54 -15.05
CA HIS A 709 -29.66 7.61 -16.18
C HIS A 709 -29.36 8.35 -17.49
N LEU A 710 -28.20 8.05 -18.07
CA LEU A 710 -27.65 8.65 -19.30
C LEU A 710 -28.73 8.95 -20.34
N ILE A 711 -28.90 10.23 -20.69
CA ILE A 711 -29.74 10.60 -21.83
C ILE A 711 -29.04 10.03 -23.06
N SER A 712 -29.71 9.15 -23.81
CA SER A 712 -29.05 8.42 -24.90
C SER A 712 -28.63 9.37 -26.02
N GLY A 713 -27.35 9.76 -26.08
CA GLY A 713 -26.83 10.76 -27.01
C GLY A 713 -26.26 12.01 -26.36
N ASP A 714 -26.37 12.14 -25.04
CA ASP A 714 -25.47 12.92 -24.20
C ASP A 714 -24.11 12.18 -24.21
N PHE A 715 -23.06 12.88 -24.64
CA PHE A 715 -21.74 12.34 -24.93
C PHE A 715 -20.60 13.07 -24.21
N ASP A 716 -20.83 14.29 -23.72
CA ASP A 716 -19.93 14.95 -22.78
C ASP A 716 -20.42 14.92 -21.31
N ASN A 717 -21.59 14.33 -21.07
CA ASN A 717 -22.24 14.12 -19.77
C ASN A 717 -22.60 15.42 -19.04
N ASP A 718 -22.91 16.50 -19.78
CA ASP A 718 -23.35 17.78 -19.20
C ASP A 718 -24.84 17.79 -18.80
N GLY A 719 -25.58 16.74 -19.17
CA GLY A 719 -26.98 16.53 -18.82
C GLY A 719 -27.97 17.12 -19.81
N ASP A 720 -27.52 17.55 -21.00
CA ASP A 720 -28.38 17.88 -22.14
C ASP A 720 -28.00 17.08 -23.42
N VAL A 721 -28.51 17.45 -24.58
CA VAL A 721 -28.11 16.84 -25.87
C VAL A 721 -28.11 17.92 -26.94
N ASP A 722 -26.96 18.57 -27.18
CA ASP A 722 -26.82 19.71 -28.09
C ASP A 722 -25.69 19.54 -29.15
N GLY A 723 -25.11 20.64 -29.64
CA GLY A 723 -24.01 20.62 -30.59
C GLY A 723 -22.66 20.20 -30.01
N ALA A 724 -22.48 20.23 -28.69
CA ALA A 724 -21.28 19.80 -27.97
C ALA A 724 -21.18 18.25 -27.99
N ASP A 725 -22.25 17.56 -27.66
CA ASP A 725 -22.36 16.10 -27.78
C ASP A 725 -22.09 15.59 -29.19
N PHE A 726 -22.52 16.34 -30.21
CA PHE A 726 -22.23 15.98 -31.59
C PHE A 726 -20.73 16.02 -31.89
N LEU A 727 -20.01 16.97 -31.29
CA LEU A 727 -18.55 17.09 -31.41
C LEU A 727 -17.83 16.01 -30.59
N GLU A 728 -18.35 15.63 -29.43
CA GLU A 728 -17.73 14.60 -28.58
C GLU A 728 -18.01 13.18 -29.12
N TRP A 729 -19.22 12.93 -29.61
CA TRP A 729 -19.55 11.78 -30.46
C TRP A 729 -18.58 11.63 -31.62
N GLN A 730 -18.27 12.72 -32.34
CA GLN A 730 -17.34 12.70 -33.47
C GLN A 730 -15.89 12.37 -33.09
N ARG A 731 -15.49 12.58 -31.82
CA ARG A 731 -14.14 12.31 -31.32
C ARG A 731 -14.00 10.89 -30.76
N ASN A 732 -14.99 10.44 -29.99
CA ASN A 732 -14.82 9.31 -29.08
C ASN A 732 -15.67 8.07 -29.44
N ASP A 733 -16.93 8.24 -29.86
CA ASP A 733 -17.81 7.10 -30.24
C ASP A 733 -17.78 6.84 -31.76
N GLY A 734 -18.20 7.82 -32.56
CA GLY A 734 -18.22 7.74 -34.03
C GLY A 734 -19.14 6.66 -34.62
N THR A 735 -19.96 5.98 -33.81
CA THR A 735 -20.81 4.88 -34.27
C THR A 735 -22.13 5.37 -34.86
N LEU A 736 -22.72 4.55 -35.75
CA LEU A 736 -24.06 4.80 -36.29
C LEU A 736 -25.16 4.67 -35.22
N ALA A 737 -24.89 3.95 -34.11
CA ALA A 737 -25.81 3.85 -32.99
C ALA A 737 -25.79 5.14 -32.17
N GLY A 738 -24.60 5.67 -31.85
CA GLY A 738 -24.45 6.94 -31.15
C GLY A 738 -25.01 8.13 -31.92
N LEU A 739 -24.79 8.17 -33.25
CA LEU A 739 -25.43 9.18 -34.11
C LEU A 739 -26.96 9.12 -34.05
N ALA A 740 -27.53 7.92 -34.01
CA ALA A 740 -28.98 7.74 -33.90
C ALA A 740 -29.50 8.12 -32.50
N ALA A 741 -28.73 7.85 -31.45
CA ALA A 741 -29.03 8.27 -30.08
C ALA A 741 -29.12 9.81 -29.99
N TRP A 742 -28.06 10.50 -30.40
CA TRP A 742 -28.02 11.97 -30.48
C TRP A 742 -29.16 12.53 -31.34
N GLN A 743 -29.40 12.00 -32.55
CA GLN A 743 -30.49 12.47 -33.42
C GLN A 743 -31.89 12.32 -32.82
N ASN A 744 -32.10 11.32 -31.96
CA ASN A 744 -33.40 11.08 -31.32
C ASN A 744 -33.63 11.98 -30.10
N ASN A 745 -32.55 12.45 -29.46
CA ASN A 745 -32.63 13.21 -28.21
C ASN A 745 -32.17 14.68 -28.32
N TYR A 746 -31.64 15.12 -29.47
CA TYR A 746 -31.17 16.49 -29.69
C TYR A 746 -32.22 17.56 -29.32
N GLY A 747 -31.84 18.45 -28.41
CA GLY A 747 -32.72 19.43 -27.77
C GLY A 747 -33.46 18.91 -26.53
N ALA A 748 -32.99 17.81 -25.94
CA ALA A 748 -33.30 17.47 -24.55
C ALA A 748 -32.87 18.64 -23.64
N PRO A 749 -33.69 19.05 -22.66
CA PRO A 749 -33.36 20.19 -21.82
C PRO A 749 -32.37 19.80 -20.72
N SER A 750 -31.40 20.67 -20.43
CA SER A 750 -30.43 20.44 -19.35
C SER A 750 -31.11 20.27 -17.99
N LEU A 751 -30.62 19.30 -17.23
CA LEU A 751 -31.02 19.08 -15.84
C LEU A 751 -30.32 20.05 -14.86
N LEU A 752 -29.57 21.05 -15.34
CA LEU A 752 -28.87 22.04 -14.52
C LEU A 752 -29.32 23.47 -14.89
N SER A 753 -30.30 24.01 -14.17
CA SER A 753 -30.71 25.41 -14.31
C SER A 753 -30.06 26.29 -13.26
N ALA A 754 -29.08 27.12 -13.67
CA ALA A 754 -28.51 28.13 -12.78
C ALA A 754 -29.59 29.14 -12.30
N SER A 755 -29.70 29.37 -10.99
CA SER A 755 -30.62 30.39 -10.47
C SER A 755 -30.09 31.78 -10.80
N SER A 756 -30.59 32.37 -11.89
CA SER A 756 -30.23 33.75 -12.25
C SER A 756 -30.78 34.74 -11.23
N ALA A 757 -29.93 35.21 -10.32
CA ALA A 757 -30.20 36.42 -9.56
C ALA A 757 -30.48 37.55 -10.55
N THR A 758 -31.61 38.24 -10.40
CA THR A 758 -32.03 39.27 -11.36
C THR A 758 -31.02 40.42 -11.42
N VAL A 759 -30.18 40.43 -12.47
CA VAL A 759 -29.25 41.52 -12.74
C VAL A 759 -30.04 42.82 -12.89
N PRO A 760 -29.81 43.86 -12.07
CA PRO A 760 -30.51 45.12 -12.22
C PRO A 760 -30.14 45.77 -13.57
N GLU A 761 -31.11 45.96 -14.45
CA GLU A 761 -30.86 46.62 -15.74
C GLU A 761 -30.24 48.01 -15.53
N PRO A 762 -29.17 48.37 -16.27
CA PRO A 762 -28.60 49.71 -16.21
C PRO A 762 -29.62 50.73 -16.71
N ASN A 763 -30.13 51.53 -15.78
CA ASN A 763 -31.19 52.50 -15.98
C ASN A 763 -30.99 53.35 -17.27
N ASN A 764 -31.89 53.18 -18.24
CA ASN A 764 -31.79 53.71 -19.62
C ASN A 764 -31.50 55.23 -19.72
N LEU A 765 -31.76 55.99 -18.66
CA LEU A 765 -31.39 57.39 -18.52
C LEU A 765 -29.88 57.65 -18.56
N LEU A 766 -29.04 56.72 -18.06
CA LEU A 766 -27.59 56.91 -17.97
C LEU A 766 -26.92 56.82 -19.34
N LEU A 767 -27.36 55.88 -20.20
CA LEU A 767 -26.88 55.73 -21.57
C LEU A 767 -27.30 56.93 -22.46
N MET A 768 -28.50 57.49 -22.27
CA MET A 768 -28.88 58.72 -22.96
C MET A 768 -28.04 59.94 -22.54
N LEU A 769 -27.70 60.07 -21.25
CA LEU A 769 -26.85 61.17 -20.77
C LEU A 769 -25.43 61.12 -21.35
N ILE A 770 -24.84 59.92 -21.46
CA ILE A 770 -23.54 59.71 -22.08
C ILE A 770 -23.61 60.02 -23.59
N GLY A 771 -24.65 59.57 -24.29
CA GLY A 771 -24.86 59.88 -25.72
C GLY A 771 -24.97 61.38 -26.02
N ILE A 772 -25.65 62.15 -25.16
CA ILE A 772 -25.80 63.61 -25.30
C ILE A 772 -24.48 64.34 -25.04
N ALA A 773 -23.61 63.83 -24.15
CA ALA A 773 -22.29 64.40 -23.90
C ALA A 773 -21.38 64.29 -25.14
N PHE A 774 -21.36 63.14 -25.82
CA PHE A 774 -20.55 62.94 -27.03
C PHE A 774 -21.07 63.71 -28.26
N LEU A 775 -22.36 64.05 -28.32
CA LEU A 775 -22.91 64.88 -29.39
C LEU A 775 -22.55 66.38 -29.29
N ARG A 776 -22.01 66.85 -28.16
CA ARG A 776 -21.60 68.26 -27.98
C ARG A 776 -20.13 68.55 -28.30
N SER A 777 -19.27 67.54 -28.48
CA SER A 777 -17.84 67.75 -28.76
C SER A 777 -17.47 67.87 -30.25
N ARG A 778 -18.43 67.69 -31.18
CA ARG A 778 -18.23 67.89 -32.63
C ARG A 778 -18.89 69.15 -33.18
N ARG A 779 -18.47 70.32 -32.66
CA ARG A 779 -18.65 71.62 -33.35
C ARG A 779 -17.74 72.72 -32.78
N GLN A 780 -16.46 72.69 -33.14
CA GLN A 780 -15.65 73.84 -33.56
C GLN A 780 -14.45 73.36 -34.36
#